data_AF-A0A3M2RH04-F1
#
_entry.id   AF-A0A3M2RH04-F1
#
_cell.length_a   1.000
_cell.length_b   1.000
_cell.length_c   1.000
_cell.angle_alpha   90.00
_cell.angle_beta   90.00
_cell.angle_gamma   90.00
#
_symmetry.space_group_name_H-M   'P 1'
#
loop_
_entity.id
_entity.type
_entity.pdbx_description
1 polymer ?
#
loop_
_entity_poly.entity_id
_entity_poly.type
_entity_poly.pdbx_seq_one_letter_code
_entity_poly.pdbx_strand_id
1 'polypeptide(L)'
;MEIGLPVVQGETALPVRLNIRSLFLRDPLRQRSVALNILLEYTNRRLRARRRLINWIQRVAARAGNECSCQMYKWLTLFNLRLSCFWCFVVCCKNTGKRSEPLNIEQGTVFLVLGITLAMFVWNRLRFDVVAMLALLAIAVAGLVPSADLFAGFGHPAVITVAAVLVISQGLVNSGFVDAIAKLLGRVGQNAVLQVITLTGVVALCSAFINNVGALALLMPVAIWMSRKSGRSPSLLLMPLAFGSLLGGTITLIGTPPNIIIASYREVGTFGLVDFAPAGLAITVAGIAFIGLVGWRFTPKRDDPASDDKLFNVGDYVTELRVPEGSGYAGSTLHNLLTSGEEDKSVVVLALIRDEKSSPAPSSYLVLREGDVLLVQADTESLQEFVDSTGLALANAVEGEDGANEGEEPAGKGRSREDKEEKIATGDVRLTEAVITPSSLLIGRTTNRFNLREHYGLNVVAIARQGHRLTQRLSDTRFRSGDILLVQAHESKVMATLQTLGCLPLAERELTLGRQKSLWLAGGLFIAAIGLILSGLLAPPVALVACAVAMVLVGLLDTTEAYKAIDWSVIVLLAAMIPVGQALDATGGADLIAGQILAVAEGQAGWVALTIILVGSMLLSNVVNNAAAAVLVAPIALGLSLQLDLSSDAALMGVAVGTSCAFLTPIGHQSNVLVMEPGGYRFADYWRLGLPLSVVVTVVAVPVILWVWA
;
A
#
# COMPACT_ATOMS: atom_id res chain seq x y z
N MET A 1 -22.08 26.98 -31.62
CA MET A 1 -21.84 27.12 -30.18
C MET A 1 -20.33 27.18 -30.00
N GLU A 2 -19.80 28.39 -29.88
CA GLU A 2 -18.37 28.66 -29.71
C GLU A 2 -17.94 28.36 -28.28
N ILE A 3 -16.79 27.69 -28.11
CA ILE A 3 -15.99 27.79 -26.89
C ILE A 3 -14.54 27.90 -27.33
N GLY A 4 -13.95 29.08 -27.12
CA GLY A 4 -12.58 29.42 -27.49
C GLY A 4 -11.56 28.94 -26.46
N LEU A 5 -10.38 28.57 -26.95
CA LEU A 5 -9.14 28.49 -26.18
C LEU A 5 -8.05 29.28 -26.93
N PRO A 6 -7.16 30.00 -26.22
CA PRO A 6 -6.32 31.03 -26.80
C PRO A 6 -5.15 30.45 -27.61
N VAL A 7 -4.91 31.10 -28.75
CA VAL A 7 -3.80 30.88 -29.67
C VAL A 7 -2.56 31.64 -29.16
N VAL A 8 -1.43 30.94 -29.04
CA VAL A 8 -0.10 31.57 -29.09
C VAL A 8 0.49 31.27 -30.47
N GLN A 9 0.73 32.33 -31.25
CA GLN A 9 1.22 32.32 -32.63
C GLN A 9 2.76 32.24 -32.71
N GLY A 10 3.22 31.60 -33.80
CA GLY A 10 4.60 31.59 -34.32
C GLY A 10 5.12 30.16 -34.45
N GLU A 11 5.33 29.52 -35.61
CA GLU A 11 5.65 30.01 -36.96
C GLU A 11 4.96 29.14 -38.05
N THR A 12 4.43 29.82 -39.07
CA THR A 12 4.17 29.38 -40.46
C THR A 12 3.50 28.01 -40.73
N ALA A 13 2.18 28.04 -40.88
CA ALA A 13 1.39 26.96 -41.50
C ALA A 13 1.12 27.24 -42.99
N LEU A 14 1.37 26.26 -43.86
CA LEU A 14 0.75 26.15 -45.19
C LEU A 14 -0.55 25.33 -45.05
N PRO A 15 -1.69 25.74 -45.66
CA PRO A 15 -2.99 25.16 -45.35
C PRO A 15 -3.22 23.85 -46.10
N VAL A 16 -3.44 22.75 -45.38
CA VAL A 16 -4.11 21.56 -45.93
C VAL A 16 -5.59 21.68 -45.58
N ARG A 17 -6.43 21.99 -46.58
CA ARG A 17 -7.90 21.93 -46.43
C ARG A 17 -8.34 20.48 -46.21
N LEU A 18 -8.60 20.10 -44.97
CA LEU A 18 -9.27 18.84 -44.63
C LEU A 18 -10.79 19.04 -44.78
N ASN A 19 -11.36 18.49 -45.84
CA ASN A 19 -12.81 18.50 -46.08
C ASN A 19 -13.46 17.38 -45.25
N ILE A 20 -14.07 17.76 -44.12
CA ILE A 20 -14.64 16.86 -43.09
C ILE A 20 -15.84 16.04 -43.59
N ARG A 21 -16.36 16.31 -44.80
CA ARG A 21 -17.45 15.51 -45.41
C ARG A 21 -17.07 14.06 -45.78
N SER A 22 -15.80 13.68 -45.77
CA SER A 22 -15.35 12.34 -46.17
C SER A 22 -15.36 11.28 -45.06
N LEU A 23 -15.57 11.65 -43.79
CA LEU A 23 -15.61 10.68 -42.67
C LEU A 23 -16.96 9.95 -42.51
N PHE A 24 -18.00 10.37 -43.24
CA PHE A 24 -19.33 9.74 -43.22
C PHE A 24 -19.58 8.85 -44.46
N LEU A 25 -18.62 7.99 -44.83
CA LEU A 25 -18.84 6.95 -45.83
C LEU A 25 -19.08 5.60 -45.13
N ARG A 26 -20.17 4.92 -45.52
CA ARG A 26 -20.69 3.66 -44.96
C ARG A 26 -19.82 2.41 -45.17
N ASP A 27 -18.58 2.55 -45.65
CA ASP A 27 -17.76 1.43 -46.10
C ASP A 27 -16.48 1.24 -45.23
N PRO A 28 -16.42 0.21 -44.37
CA PRO A 28 -15.40 0.06 -43.32
C PRO A 28 -13.98 -0.21 -43.85
N LEU A 29 -13.83 -0.69 -45.09
CA LEU A 29 -12.52 -0.95 -45.69
C LEU A 29 -11.79 0.33 -46.11
N ARG A 30 -12.52 1.36 -46.60
CA ARG A 30 -11.93 2.66 -46.97
C ARG A 30 -11.54 3.50 -45.74
N GLN A 31 -12.29 3.40 -44.64
CA GLN A 31 -11.92 4.06 -43.38
C GLN A 31 -10.60 3.50 -42.80
N ARG A 32 -10.38 2.18 -42.89
CA ARG A 32 -9.12 1.56 -42.44
C ARG A 32 -7.91 2.00 -43.28
N SER A 33 -8.05 2.15 -44.61
CA SER A 33 -6.93 2.60 -45.45
C SER A 33 -6.52 4.06 -45.19
N VAL A 34 -7.49 4.94 -44.88
CA VAL A 34 -7.20 6.35 -44.57
C VAL A 34 -6.57 6.49 -43.19
N ALA A 35 -7.05 5.75 -42.18
CA ALA A 35 -6.46 5.72 -40.85
C ALA A 35 -5.03 5.14 -40.86
N LEU A 36 -4.79 4.08 -41.64
CA LEU A 36 -3.47 3.47 -41.78
C LEU A 36 -2.47 4.40 -42.48
N ASN A 37 -2.88 5.12 -43.52
CA ASN A 37 -2.02 6.10 -44.18
C ASN A 37 -1.71 7.29 -43.26
N ILE A 38 -2.66 7.76 -42.45
CA ILE A 38 -2.40 8.82 -41.46
C ILE A 38 -1.43 8.32 -40.38
N LEU A 39 -1.57 7.09 -39.89
CA LEU A 39 -0.66 6.49 -38.91
C LEU A 39 0.74 6.25 -39.47
N LEU A 40 0.84 5.77 -40.71
CA LEU A 40 2.12 5.55 -41.42
C LEU A 40 2.82 6.87 -41.72
N GLU A 41 2.08 7.92 -42.05
CA GLU A 41 2.65 9.23 -42.32
C GLU A 41 3.07 9.95 -41.04
N TYR A 42 2.33 9.76 -39.93
CA TYR A 42 2.70 10.25 -38.61
C TYR A 42 3.95 9.53 -38.05
N THR A 43 4.03 8.21 -38.20
CA THR A 43 5.21 7.42 -37.79
C THR A 43 6.43 7.71 -38.66
N ASN A 44 6.27 7.87 -39.98
CA ASN A 44 7.36 8.28 -40.88
C ASN A 44 7.85 9.72 -40.63
N ARG A 45 6.99 10.63 -40.17
CA ARG A 45 7.42 11.98 -39.73
C ARG A 45 8.23 11.92 -38.44
N ARG A 46 7.84 11.09 -37.46
CA ARG A 46 8.63 10.85 -36.23
C ARG A 46 9.98 10.18 -36.51
N LEU A 47 10.03 9.22 -37.44
CA LEU A 47 11.27 8.56 -37.86
C LEU A 47 12.20 9.49 -38.64
N ARG A 48 11.66 10.34 -39.52
CA ARG A 48 12.45 11.38 -40.21
C ARG A 48 12.93 12.47 -39.25
N ALA A 49 12.14 12.86 -38.26
CA ALA A 49 12.58 13.77 -37.20
C ALA A 49 13.69 13.16 -36.33
N ARG A 50 13.60 11.88 -35.95
CA ARG A 50 14.67 11.15 -35.24
C ARG A 50 15.94 11.03 -36.07
N ARG A 51 15.84 10.69 -37.37
CA ARG A 51 17.02 10.64 -38.25
C ARG A 51 17.66 12.02 -38.47
N ARG A 52 16.86 13.09 -38.57
CA ARG A 52 17.40 14.45 -38.64
C ARG A 52 18.07 14.87 -37.33
N LEU A 53 17.51 14.48 -36.19
CA LEU A 53 18.09 14.74 -34.88
C LEU A 53 19.41 13.96 -34.69
N ILE A 54 19.45 12.68 -35.07
CA ILE A 54 20.68 11.87 -35.03
C ILE A 54 21.74 12.42 -35.99
N ASN A 55 21.37 12.78 -37.23
CA ASN A 55 22.30 13.37 -38.19
C ASN A 55 22.71 14.81 -37.82
N TRP A 56 21.92 15.51 -37.01
CA TRP A 56 22.28 16.81 -36.44
C TRP A 56 23.23 16.62 -35.26
N ILE A 57 22.96 15.70 -34.34
CA ILE A 57 23.84 15.31 -33.23
C ILE A 57 25.20 14.83 -33.76
N GLN A 58 25.22 14.00 -34.81
CA GLN A 58 26.47 13.53 -35.43
C GLN A 58 27.23 14.64 -36.14
N ARG A 59 26.55 15.61 -36.76
CA ARG A 59 27.20 16.78 -37.39
C ARG A 59 27.70 17.81 -36.37
N VAL A 60 27.03 17.94 -35.23
CA VAL A 60 27.46 18.77 -34.11
C VAL A 60 28.65 18.13 -33.40
N ALA A 61 28.62 16.81 -33.18
CA ALA A 61 29.74 16.05 -32.61
C ALA A 61 30.98 16.04 -33.53
N ALA A 62 30.79 16.02 -34.86
CA ALA A 62 31.90 16.09 -35.82
C ALA A 62 32.48 17.51 -35.99
N ARG A 63 31.75 18.58 -35.62
CA ARG A 63 32.25 19.96 -35.63
C ARG A 63 32.91 20.37 -34.32
N ALA A 64 32.64 19.68 -33.22
CA ALA A 64 33.31 19.87 -31.94
C ALA A 64 34.63 19.08 -31.91
N GLY A 65 35.55 19.42 -32.81
CA GLY A 65 36.95 19.05 -32.69
C GLY A 65 37.63 19.95 -31.65
N ASN A 66 38.38 19.32 -30.73
CA ASN A 66 39.36 19.87 -29.79
C ASN A 66 39.34 21.40 -29.60
N GLU A 67 38.48 21.91 -28.72
CA GLU A 67 38.74 23.08 -27.87
C GLU A 67 37.59 23.24 -26.85
N CYS A 68 37.94 23.33 -25.56
CA CYS A 68 37.00 23.48 -24.44
C CYS A 68 36.24 24.82 -24.47
N SER A 69 35.03 24.89 -23.89
CA SER A 69 34.67 25.81 -22.78
C SER A 69 33.16 26.11 -22.64
N CYS A 70 32.64 25.92 -21.43
CA CYS A 70 31.62 26.67 -20.65
C CYS A 70 30.37 27.36 -21.25
N GLN A 71 30.17 27.51 -22.56
CA GLN A 71 29.02 28.26 -23.11
C GLN A 71 27.76 27.40 -23.33
N MET A 72 27.86 26.07 -23.27
CA MET A 72 26.72 25.16 -23.48
C MET A 72 25.74 25.11 -22.30
N TYR A 73 26.13 25.63 -21.14
CA TYR A 73 25.32 25.64 -19.91
C TYR A 73 24.13 26.63 -19.95
N LYS A 74 24.17 27.65 -20.81
CA LYS A 74 23.08 28.63 -20.96
C LYS A 74 21.97 28.20 -21.91
N TRP A 75 22.20 27.19 -22.77
CA TRP A 75 21.21 26.73 -23.75
C TRP A 75 20.39 25.51 -23.28
N LEU A 76 20.92 24.71 -22.35
CA LEU A 76 20.30 23.45 -21.91
C LEU A 76 19.28 23.58 -20.76
N THR A 77 19.17 24.75 -20.13
CA THR A 77 18.14 25.04 -19.10
C THR A 77 16.75 25.33 -19.69
N LEU A 78 16.62 25.43 -21.02
CA LEU A 78 15.34 25.71 -21.69
C LEU A 78 14.56 24.47 -22.17
N PHE A 79 15.15 23.27 -22.15
CA PHE A 79 14.47 22.05 -22.59
C PHE A 79 14.49 20.96 -21.51
N ASN A 80 13.34 20.87 -20.84
CA ASN A 80 12.96 20.00 -19.74
C ASN A 80 13.13 18.50 -20.07
N LEU A 81 14.32 17.90 -19.86
CA LEU A 81 14.53 16.45 -20.03
C LEU A 81 15.34 15.76 -18.91
N ARG A 82 14.72 14.69 -18.41
CA ARG A 82 14.94 13.89 -17.19
C ARG A 82 16.13 12.90 -17.17
N LEU A 83 17.13 13.00 -18.04
CA LEU A 83 18.22 11.98 -18.09
C LEU A 83 19.65 12.54 -18.13
N SER A 84 19.83 13.86 -18.08
CA SER A 84 21.12 14.49 -18.38
C SER A 84 22.17 14.36 -17.27
N CYS A 85 21.78 14.20 -15.99
CA CYS A 85 22.76 14.13 -14.89
C CYS A 85 23.58 12.83 -14.91
N PHE A 86 22.97 11.69 -15.26
CA PHE A 86 23.68 10.40 -15.27
C PHE A 86 24.69 10.34 -16.43
N TRP A 87 24.34 10.90 -17.59
CA TRP A 87 25.22 10.93 -18.75
C TRP A 87 26.35 11.95 -18.60
N CYS A 88 26.11 13.06 -17.89
CA CYS A 88 27.16 14.02 -17.54
C CYS A 88 28.19 13.40 -16.58
N PHE A 89 27.76 12.57 -15.62
CA PHE A 89 28.66 11.82 -14.73
C PHE A 89 29.56 10.83 -15.50
N VAL A 90 28.98 10.08 -16.45
CA VAL A 90 29.73 9.10 -17.27
C VAL A 90 30.67 9.76 -18.28
N VAL A 91 30.28 10.91 -18.87
CA VAL A 91 31.08 11.58 -19.91
C VAL A 91 32.17 12.48 -19.32
N CYS A 92 31.94 13.11 -18.16
CA CYS A 92 32.96 13.95 -17.50
C CYS A 92 34.15 13.12 -16.97
N CYS A 93 33.90 11.86 -16.58
CA CYS A 93 34.93 10.92 -16.12
C CYS A 93 35.90 10.48 -17.24
N LYS A 94 35.58 10.73 -18.52
CA LYS A 94 36.44 10.35 -19.65
C LYS A 94 37.63 11.30 -19.88
N ASN A 95 37.75 12.37 -19.08
CA ASN A 95 38.75 13.43 -19.30
C ASN A 95 39.83 13.54 -18.22
N THR A 96 39.92 12.60 -17.27
CA THR A 96 41.04 12.47 -16.34
C THR A 96 42.07 11.53 -16.93
N GLY A 97 43.19 12.08 -17.44
CA GLY A 97 44.26 11.37 -18.16
C GLY A 97 45.09 10.36 -17.35
N LYS A 98 44.54 9.68 -16.34
CA LYS A 98 45.17 8.53 -15.70
C LYS A 98 44.77 7.28 -16.50
N ARG A 99 45.74 6.61 -17.14
CA ARG A 99 45.52 5.30 -17.81
C ARG A 99 44.94 4.34 -16.76
N SER A 100 43.67 3.96 -16.90
CA SER A 100 43.11 2.83 -16.16
C SER A 100 43.84 1.56 -16.59
N GLU A 101 44.36 0.81 -15.63
CA GLU A 101 44.87 -0.54 -15.89
C GLU A 101 43.76 -1.38 -16.57
N PRO A 102 44.09 -2.26 -17.52
CA PRO A 102 43.09 -3.07 -18.22
C PRO A 102 42.35 -3.96 -17.22
N LEU A 103 41.01 -3.95 -17.28
CA LEU A 103 40.16 -4.79 -16.42
C LEU A 103 40.59 -6.25 -16.51
N ASN A 104 40.75 -6.90 -15.36
CA ASN A 104 41.02 -8.33 -15.31
C ASN A 104 39.78 -9.11 -15.79
N ILE A 105 39.96 -10.31 -16.37
CA ILE A 105 38.84 -11.07 -16.95
C ILE A 105 37.79 -11.43 -15.88
N GLU A 106 38.27 -11.78 -14.69
CA GLU A 106 37.43 -12.09 -13.53
C GLU A 106 36.61 -10.88 -13.09
N GLN A 107 37.26 -9.72 -12.95
CA GLN A 107 36.61 -8.44 -12.64
C GLN A 107 35.54 -8.10 -13.69
N GLY A 108 35.89 -8.18 -14.99
CA GLY A 108 34.98 -7.90 -16.09
C GLY A 108 33.74 -8.81 -16.05
N THR A 109 33.92 -10.06 -15.65
CA THR A 109 32.83 -11.02 -15.51
C THR A 109 31.91 -10.66 -14.35
N VAL A 110 32.46 -10.34 -13.17
CA VAL A 110 31.66 -9.89 -12.01
C VAL A 110 30.88 -8.62 -12.35
N PHE A 111 31.54 -7.62 -12.95
CA PHE A 111 30.88 -6.38 -13.36
C PHE A 111 29.77 -6.61 -14.38
N LEU A 112 29.97 -7.53 -15.33
CA LEU A 112 28.94 -7.90 -16.29
C LEU A 112 27.74 -8.54 -15.59
N VAL A 113 27.97 -9.49 -14.68
CA VAL A 113 26.90 -10.14 -13.91
C VAL A 113 26.15 -9.11 -13.05
N LEU A 114 26.84 -8.27 -12.30
CA LEU A 114 26.22 -7.23 -11.48
C LEU A 114 25.46 -6.20 -12.33
N GLY A 115 26.01 -5.80 -13.48
CA GLY A 115 25.36 -4.90 -14.42
C GLY A 115 24.07 -5.48 -15.01
N ILE A 116 24.09 -6.76 -15.39
CA ILE A 116 22.89 -7.48 -15.85
C ILE A 116 21.86 -7.62 -14.71
N THR A 117 22.32 -7.96 -13.51
CA THR A 117 21.48 -8.08 -12.31
C THR A 117 20.78 -6.75 -12.01
N LEU A 118 21.51 -5.63 -12.04
CA LEU A 118 20.96 -4.29 -11.88
C LEU A 118 19.94 -3.96 -12.97
N ALA A 119 20.27 -4.25 -14.23
CA ALA A 119 19.34 -4.03 -15.34
C ALA A 119 18.05 -4.85 -15.16
N MET A 120 18.14 -6.09 -14.69
CA MET A 120 16.99 -6.95 -14.42
C MET A 120 16.15 -6.46 -13.23
N PHE A 121 16.79 -5.98 -12.15
CA PHE A 121 16.09 -5.37 -11.03
C PHE A 121 15.30 -4.13 -11.46
N VAL A 122 15.92 -3.24 -12.24
CA VAL A 122 15.26 -2.03 -12.78
C VAL A 122 14.15 -2.40 -13.76
N TRP A 123 14.35 -3.46 -14.56
CA TRP A 123 13.35 -3.95 -15.51
C TRP A 123 12.12 -4.57 -14.82
N ASN A 124 12.26 -5.07 -13.60
CA ASN A 124 11.21 -5.53 -12.70
C ASN A 124 10.15 -6.47 -13.34
N ARG A 125 10.56 -7.33 -14.28
CA ARG A 125 9.69 -8.38 -14.87
C ARG A 125 9.86 -9.73 -14.20
N LEU A 126 11.07 -10.02 -13.74
CA LEU A 126 11.38 -11.21 -12.97
C LEU A 126 11.36 -10.83 -11.49
N ARG A 127 10.93 -11.77 -10.65
CA ARG A 127 11.01 -11.58 -9.20
C ARG A 127 12.48 -11.43 -8.78
N PHE A 128 12.75 -10.55 -7.83
CA PHE A 128 14.12 -10.17 -7.44
C PHE A 128 14.92 -11.34 -6.85
N ASP A 129 14.26 -12.28 -6.18
CA ASP A 129 14.84 -13.52 -5.66
C ASP A 129 15.35 -14.43 -6.78
N VAL A 130 14.59 -14.54 -7.86
CA VAL A 130 14.99 -15.28 -9.07
C VAL A 130 16.19 -14.61 -9.74
N VAL A 131 16.19 -13.28 -9.84
CA VAL A 131 17.32 -12.52 -10.41
C VAL A 131 18.60 -12.75 -9.60
N ALA A 132 18.50 -12.75 -8.26
CA ALA A 132 19.62 -13.05 -7.38
C ALA A 132 20.16 -14.48 -7.57
N MET A 133 19.28 -15.47 -7.68
CA MET A 133 19.67 -16.86 -7.97
C MET A 133 20.36 -16.99 -9.34
N LEU A 134 19.88 -16.27 -10.36
CA LEU A 134 20.54 -16.24 -11.67
C LEU A 134 21.93 -15.61 -11.60
N ALA A 135 22.10 -14.55 -10.79
CA ALA A 135 23.41 -13.93 -10.56
C ALA A 135 24.38 -14.91 -9.86
N LEU A 136 23.91 -15.59 -8.81
CA LEU A 136 24.68 -16.63 -8.12
C LEU A 136 25.12 -17.74 -9.07
N LEU A 137 24.18 -18.26 -9.88
CA LEU A 137 24.49 -19.29 -10.88
C LEU A 137 25.46 -18.80 -11.95
N ALA A 138 25.33 -17.56 -12.41
CA ALA A 138 26.26 -16.99 -13.39
C ALA A 138 27.70 -16.91 -12.84
N ILE A 139 27.86 -16.49 -11.58
CA ILE A 139 29.16 -16.46 -10.89
C ILE A 139 29.70 -17.87 -10.63
N ALA A 140 28.82 -18.82 -10.31
CA ALA A 140 29.18 -20.23 -10.16
C ALA A 140 29.74 -20.82 -11.47
N VAL A 141 29.04 -20.60 -12.59
CA VAL A 141 29.46 -21.07 -13.91
C VAL A 141 30.76 -20.38 -14.35
N ALA A 142 30.95 -19.12 -13.97
CA ALA A 142 32.20 -18.40 -14.22
C ALA A 142 33.39 -18.90 -13.37
N GLY A 143 33.14 -19.76 -12.37
CA GLY A 143 34.20 -20.31 -11.50
C GLY A 143 34.81 -19.30 -10.54
N LEU A 144 34.11 -18.19 -10.27
CA LEU A 144 34.60 -17.07 -9.44
C LEU A 144 34.43 -17.31 -7.94
N VAL A 145 33.56 -18.24 -7.55
CA VAL A 145 33.33 -18.64 -6.16
C VAL A 145 33.52 -20.16 -6.05
N PRO A 146 34.29 -20.67 -5.08
CA PRO A 146 34.43 -22.10 -4.84
C PRO A 146 33.07 -22.77 -4.67
N SER A 147 32.88 -23.96 -5.24
CA SER A 147 31.60 -24.67 -5.19
C SER A 147 31.14 -25.02 -3.77
N ALA A 148 32.08 -25.14 -2.82
CA ALA A 148 31.79 -25.36 -1.40
C ALA A 148 31.13 -24.15 -0.73
N ASP A 149 31.48 -22.94 -1.17
CA ASP A 149 31.03 -21.68 -0.56
C ASP A 149 29.80 -21.11 -1.29
N LEU A 150 29.45 -21.66 -2.46
CA LEU A 150 28.39 -21.14 -3.32
C LEU A 150 27.04 -21.02 -2.62
N PHE A 151 26.71 -21.97 -1.73
CA PHE A 151 25.45 -21.96 -0.97
C PHE A 151 25.66 -21.61 0.51
N ALA A 152 26.87 -21.22 0.93
CA ALA A 152 27.17 -20.86 2.31
C ALA A 152 26.31 -19.67 2.80
N GLY A 153 25.85 -18.82 1.88
CA GLY A 153 24.91 -17.73 2.18
C GLY A 153 23.59 -18.19 2.82
N PHE A 154 23.10 -19.41 2.55
CA PHE A 154 21.88 -19.94 3.17
C PHE A 154 22.06 -20.28 4.66
N GLY A 155 23.30 -20.58 5.08
CA GLY A 155 23.66 -20.79 6.48
C GLY A 155 24.11 -19.51 7.20
N HIS A 156 24.09 -18.36 6.51
CA HIS A 156 24.64 -17.13 7.05
C HIS A 156 23.83 -16.62 8.26
N PRO A 157 24.47 -16.19 9.37
CA PRO A 157 23.81 -15.67 10.56
C PRO A 157 22.74 -14.58 10.29
N ALA A 158 23.00 -13.70 9.32
CA ALA A 158 22.06 -12.65 8.91
C ALA A 158 20.76 -13.22 8.31
N VAL A 159 20.83 -14.27 7.51
CA VAL A 159 19.66 -14.92 6.89
C VAL A 159 18.79 -15.59 7.96
N ILE A 160 19.43 -16.27 8.91
CA ILE A 160 18.75 -16.93 10.05
C ILE A 160 18.07 -15.87 10.93
N THR A 161 18.76 -14.75 11.19
CA THR A 161 18.22 -13.63 11.98
C THR A 161 16.96 -13.05 11.35
N VAL A 162 16.96 -12.82 10.03
CA VAL A 162 15.79 -12.33 9.28
C VAL A 162 14.61 -13.28 9.43
N ALA A 163 14.84 -14.58 9.22
CA ALA A 163 13.78 -15.58 9.34
C ALA A 163 13.17 -15.60 10.75
N ALA A 164 14.00 -15.60 11.79
CA ALA A 164 13.54 -15.61 13.18
C ALA A 164 12.74 -14.35 13.54
N VAL A 165 13.19 -13.17 13.09
CA VAL A 165 12.49 -11.90 13.28
C VAL A 165 11.09 -11.91 12.67
N LEU A 166 10.93 -12.46 11.46
CA LEU A 166 9.63 -12.52 10.80
C LEU A 166 8.65 -13.42 11.56
N VAL A 167 9.14 -14.54 12.13
CA VAL A 167 8.33 -15.42 12.98
C VAL A 167 7.94 -14.73 14.29
N ILE A 168 8.90 -14.08 14.97
CA ILE A 168 8.65 -13.31 16.21
C ILE A 168 7.63 -12.20 15.96
N SER A 169 7.78 -11.48 14.84
CA SER A 169 6.87 -10.41 14.43
C SER A 169 5.43 -10.94 14.34
N GLN A 170 5.22 -12.09 13.70
CA GLN A 170 3.90 -12.70 13.62
C GLN A 170 3.38 -13.16 14.99
N GLY A 171 4.25 -13.67 15.86
CA GLY A 171 3.88 -14.04 17.24
C GLY A 171 3.40 -12.85 18.07
N LEU A 172 4.04 -11.68 17.89
CA LEU A 172 3.66 -10.43 18.54
C LEU A 172 2.33 -9.88 17.99
N VAL A 173 2.07 -10.06 16.70
CA VAL A 173 0.77 -9.73 16.09
C VAL A 173 -0.35 -10.58 16.69
N ASN A 174 -0.12 -11.89 16.80
CA ASN A 174 -1.10 -12.85 17.34
C ASN A 174 -1.40 -12.63 18.82
N SER A 175 -0.52 -11.95 19.57
CA SER A 175 -0.65 -11.74 21.01
C SER A 175 -1.62 -10.63 21.41
N GLY A 176 -2.28 -9.97 20.46
CA GLY A 176 -3.19 -8.84 20.71
C GLY A 176 -2.47 -7.50 20.93
N PHE A 177 -1.20 -7.38 20.52
CA PHE A 177 -0.44 -6.12 20.58
C PHE A 177 -1.14 -4.99 19.80
N VAL A 178 -1.76 -5.34 18.67
CA VAL A 178 -2.53 -4.41 17.84
C VAL A 178 -3.75 -3.85 18.56
N ASP A 179 -4.47 -4.68 19.33
CA ASP A 179 -5.67 -4.24 20.03
C ASP A 179 -5.33 -3.26 21.16
N ALA A 180 -4.18 -3.47 21.83
CA ALA A 180 -3.66 -2.54 22.83
C ALA A 180 -3.31 -1.17 22.20
N ILE A 181 -2.67 -1.18 21.03
CA ILE A 181 -2.35 0.03 20.28
C ILE A 181 -3.63 0.73 19.81
N ALA A 182 -4.60 0.01 19.25
CA ALA A 182 -5.86 0.58 18.79
C ALA A 182 -6.63 1.30 19.92
N LYS A 183 -6.65 0.72 21.13
CA LYS A 183 -7.23 1.37 22.32
C LYS A 183 -6.50 2.66 22.70
N LEU A 184 -5.18 2.69 22.61
CA LEU A 184 -4.38 3.88 22.88
C LEU A 184 -4.68 4.99 21.85
N LEU A 185 -4.81 4.62 20.57
CA LEU A 185 -5.17 5.55 19.50
C LEU A 185 -6.62 6.04 19.60
N GLY A 186 -7.54 5.23 20.14
CA GLY A 186 -8.94 5.63 20.35
C GLY A 186 -9.12 6.82 21.31
N ARG A 187 -8.10 7.15 22.12
CA ARG A 187 -8.08 8.32 23.00
C ARG A 187 -7.56 9.59 22.32
N VAL A 188 -7.04 9.46 21.10
CA VAL A 188 -6.55 10.60 20.33
C VAL A 188 -7.77 11.39 19.85
N GLY A 189 -7.83 12.67 20.24
CA GLY A 189 -8.95 13.54 19.87
C GLY A 189 -9.07 13.80 18.36
N GLN A 190 -9.93 14.74 17.99
CA GLN A 190 -10.23 15.04 16.57
C GLN A 190 -9.21 15.95 15.88
N ASN A 191 -8.05 16.25 16.51
CA ASN A 191 -7.03 17.14 15.95
C ASN A 191 -6.20 16.41 14.89
N ALA A 192 -6.24 16.88 13.64
CA ALA A 192 -5.55 16.25 12.51
C ALA A 192 -4.04 16.08 12.72
N VAL A 193 -3.38 17.13 13.25
CA VAL A 193 -1.94 17.11 13.53
C VAL A 193 -1.61 16.06 14.59
N LEU A 194 -2.41 16.00 15.67
CA LEU A 194 -2.21 15.02 16.73
C LEU A 194 -2.43 13.59 16.23
N GLN A 195 -3.43 13.40 15.37
CA GLN A 195 -3.70 12.12 14.70
C GLN A 195 -2.55 11.66 13.82
N VAL A 196 -2.03 12.55 12.97
CA VAL A 196 -0.86 12.27 12.13
C VAL A 196 0.37 11.94 12.99
N ILE A 197 0.71 12.79 13.97
CA ILE A 197 1.88 12.58 14.83
C ILE A 197 1.77 11.28 15.62
N THR A 198 0.62 11.03 16.24
CA THR A 198 0.43 9.83 17.07
C THR A 198 0.46 8.57 16.22
N LEU A 199 -0.25 8.56 15.09
CA LEU A 199 -0.27 7.40 14.20
C LEU A 199 1.11 7.13 13.59
N THR A 200 1.80 8.17 13.12
CA THR A 200 3.14 8.07 12.52
C THR A 200 4.18 7.65 13.57
N GLY A 201 4.09 8.16 14.79
CA GLY A 201 4.98 7.78 15.89
C GLY A 201 4.77 6.35 16.35
N VAL A 202 3.51 5.92 16.46
CA VAL A 202 3.16 4.54 16.85
C VAL A 202 3.61 3.55 15.77
N VAL A 203 3.36 3.82 14.48
CA VAL A 203 3.85 2.92 13.43
C VAL A 203 5.36 2.90 13.37
N ALA A 204 6.04 4.04 13.57
CA ALA A 204 7.50 4.08 13.58
C ALA A 204 8.07 3.23 14.73
N LEU A 205 7.47 3.33 15.92
CA LEU A 205 7.86 2.52 17.07
C LEU A 205 7.61 1.02 16.83
N CYS A 206 6.46 0.66 16.23
CA CYS A 206 6.18 -0.73 15.88
C CYS A 206 7.16 -1.24 14.82
N SER A 207 7.43 -0.44 13.80
CA SER A 207 8.32 -0.76 12.68
C SER A 207 9.79 -0.85 13.09
N ALA A 208 10.16 -0.29 14.25
CA ALA A 208 11.48 -0.49 14.83
C ALA A 208 11.72 -1.94 15.27
N PHE A 209 10.68 -2.76 15.44
CA PHE A 209 10.79 -4.14 15.92
C PHE A 209 10.07 -5.16 15.02
N ILE A 210 9.12 -4.70 14.22
CA ILE A 210 8.33 -5.47 13.27
C ILE A 210 8.72 -5.01 11.86
N ASN A 211 8.64 -5.90 10.87
CA ASN A 211 8.86 -5.48 9.49
C ASN A 211 7.90 -4.34 9.06
N ASN A 212 8.40 -3.44 8.21
CA ASN A 212 7.66 -2.26 7.72
C ASN A 212 6.24 -2.58 7.19
N VAL A 213 6.11 -3.73 6.51
CA VAL A 213 4.86 -4.16 5.88
C VAL A 213 3.86 -4.67 6.91
N GLY A 214 4.31 -5.46 7.89
CA GLY A 214 3.49 -5.91 9.00
C GLY A 214 3.03 -4.73 9.83
N ALA A 215 3.93 -3.86 10.28
CA ALA A 215 3.58 -2.68 11.07
C ALA A 215 2.51 -1.82 10.37
N LEU A 216 2.67 -1.58 9.07
CA LEU A 216 1.69 -0.85 8.26
C LEU A 216 0.34 -1.58 8.17
N ALA A 217 0.33 -2.87 7.82
CA ALA A 217 -0.89 -3.65 7.63
C ALA A 217 -1.74 -3.69 8.92
N LEU A 218 -1.10 -3.68 10.08
CA LEU A 218 -1.76 -3.67 11.38
C LEU A 218 -2.41 -2.33 11.69
N LEU A 219 -1.78 -1.22 11.29
CA LEU A 219 -2.22 0.14 11.63
C LEU A 219 -3.05 0.82 10.54
N MET A 220 -3.04 0.29 9.32
CA MET A 220 -3.86 0.81 8.21
C MET A 220 -5.36 0.78 8.54
N PRO A 221 -5.96 -0.30 9.08
CA PRO A 221 -7.38 -0.29 9.46
C PRO A 221 -7.69 0.76 10.54
N VAL A 222 -6.76 0.93 11.50
CA VAL A 222 -6.91 1.93 12.58
C VAL A 222 -6.84 3.35 12.00
N ALA A 223 -5.96 3.59 11.04
CA ALA A 223 -5.86 4.87 10.34
C ALA A 223 -7.13 5.21 9.56
N ILE A 224 -7.70 4.24 8.84
CA ILE A 224 -8.95 4.40 8.08
C ILE A 224 -10.12 4.65 9.03
N TRP A 225 -10.23 3.89 10.12
CA TRP A 225 -11.27 4.11 11.13
C TRP A 225 -11.15 5.50 11.77
N MET A 226 -9.94 5.91 12.13
CA MET A 226 -9.70 7.22 12.75
C MET A 226 -10.00 8.38 11.78
N SER A 227 -9.70 8.21 10.49
CA SER A 227 -10.05 9.21 9.46
C SER A 227 -11.57 9.34 9.34
N ARG A 228 -12.29 8.22 9.22
CA ARG A 228 -13.76 8.18 9.11
C ARG A 228 -14.44 8.78 10.34
N LYS A 229 -14.02 8.40 11.55
CA LYS A 229 -14.55 8.94 12.81
C LYS A 229 -14.37 10.46 12.93
N SER A 230 -13.36 11.01 12.26
CA SER A 230 -13.07 12.45 12.29
C SER A 230 -13.60 13.21 11.08
N GLY A 231 -14.37 12.55 10.20
CA GLY A 231 -14.87 13.14 8.96
C GLY A 231 -13.76 13.56 7.98
N ARG A 232 -12.62 12.85 7.97
CA ARG A 232 -11.46 13.15 7.11
C ARG A 232 -11.17 12.02 6.13
N SER A 233 -10.63 12.39 4.98
CA SER A 233 -10.20 11.41 3.99
C SER A 233 -9.06 10.55 4.53
N PRO A 234 -9.07 9.22 4.28
CA PRO A 234 -7.97 8.33 4.63
C PRO A 234 -6.63 8.75 4.01
N SER A 235 -6.68 9.47 2.88
CA SER A 235 -5.50 9.99 2.17
C SER A 235 -4.65 10.96 3.00
N LEU A 236 -5.18 11.51 4.08
CA LEU A 236 -4.40 12.37 4.98
C LEU A 236 -3.53 11.58 5.97
N LEU A 237 -3.94 10.36 6.34
CA LEU A 237 -3.26 9.56 7.36
C LEU A 237 -2.40 8.43 6.78
N LEU A 238 -2.78 7.87 5.62
CA LEU A 238 -2.16 6.65 5.10
C LEU A 238 -0.74 6.85 4.54
N MET A 239 -0.46 7.95 3.84
CA MET A 239 0.90 8.24 3.36
C MET A 239 1.87 8.59 4.51
N PRO A 240 1.50 9.43 5.49
CA PRO A 240 2.27 9.59 6.74
C PRO A 240 2.53 8.26 7.46
N LEU A 241 1.51 7.40 7.56
CA LEU A 241 1.64 6.08 8.16
C LEU A 241 2.67 5.21 7.41
N ALA A 242 2.64 5.17 6.08
CA ALA A 242 3.63 4.43 5.29
C ALA A 242 5.05 4.99 5.48
N PHE A 243 5.23 6.30 5.43
CA PHE A 243 6.55 6.92 5.61
C PHE A 243 7.06 6.77 7.05
N GLY A 244 6.17 6.82 8.04
CA GLY A 244 6.47 6.51 9.43
C GLY A 244 6.99 5.08 9.61
N SER A 245 6.40 4.10 8.91
CA SER A 245 6.91 2.71 8.94
C SER A 245 8.34 2.63 8.42
N LEU A 246 8.63 3.29 7.29
CA LEU A 246 9.99 3.31 6.71
C LEU A 246 11.01 3.99 7.62
N LEU A 247 10.64 5.12 8.24
CA LEU A 247 11.48 5.81 9.22
C LEU A 247 11.76 4.92 10.43
N GLY A 248 10.72 4.34 11.02
CA GLY A 248 10.84 3.45 12.17
C GLY A 248 11.76 2.25 11.92
N GLY A 249 11.69 1.67 10.71
CA GLY A 249 12.55 0.56 10.30
C GLY A 249 14.06 0.86 10.34
N THR A 250 14.45 2.14 10.38
CA THR A 250 15.86 2.55 10.47
C THR A 250 16.43 2.51 11.89
N ILE A 251 15.60 2.38 12.94
CA ILE A 251 16.02 2.53 14.34
C ILE A 251 16.83 1.32 14.84
N THR A 252 16.49 0.11 14.41
CA THR A 252 17.15 -1.11 14.90
C THR A 252 17.64 -1.97 13.76
N LEU A 253 18.57 -2.89 14.06
CA LEU A 253 18.99 -3.94 13.14
C LEU A 253 17.80 -4.74 12.59
N ILE A 254 16.78 -4.98 13.41
CA ILE A 254 15.64 -5.87 13.13
C ILE A 254 14.58 -5.21 12.24
N GLY A 255 14.43 -3.90 12.32
CA GLY A 255 13.29 -3.18 11.73
C GLY A 255 13.15 -3.34 10.20
N THR A 256 14.27 -3.51 9.49
CA THR A 256 14.25 -3.56 8.02
C THR A 256 15.35 -4.48 7.45
N PRO A 257 15.09 -5.25 6.38
CA PRO A 257 16.09 -6.14 5.78
C PRO A 257 17.41 -5.47 5.37
N PRO A 258 17.43 -4.22 4.82
CA PRO A 258 18.66 -3.47 4.59
C PRO A 258 19.60 -3.41 5.80
N ASN A 259 19.10 -3.18 7.01
CA ASN A 259 19.98 -3.07 8.19
C ASN A 259 20.67 -4.41 8.48
N ILE A 260 19.93 -5.51 8.34
CA ILE A 260 20.47 -6.87 8.51
C ILE A 260 21.51 -7.20 7.43
N ILE A 261 21.27 -6.75 6.20
CA ILE A 261 22.24 -6.86 5.10
C ILE A 261 23.51 -6.10 5.45
N ILE A 262 23.39 -4.82 5.77
CA ILE A 262 24.53 -3.96 6.05
C ILE A 262 25.35 -4.47 7.24
N ALA A 263 24.70 -5.03 8.26
CA ALA A 263 25.39 -5.67 9.37
C ALA A 263 26.22 -6.90 8.99
N SER A 264 25.91 -7.57 7.88
CA SER A 264 26.73 -8.68 7.37
C SER A 264 27.97 -8.24 6.59
N TYR A 265 28.02 -6.98 6.15
CA TYR A 265 29.15 -6.42 5.40
C TYR A 265 30.21 -5.78 6.29
N ARG A 266 30.00 -5.73 7.61
CA ARG A 266 30.99 -5.16 8.54
C ARG A 266 32.18 -6.11 8.70
N GLU A 267 33.39 -5.60 8.49
CA GLU A 267 34.62 -6.41 8.53
C GLU A 267 35.01 -6.86 9.94
N VAL A 268 34.78 -6.02 10.96
CA VAL A 268 35.18 -6.28 12.35
C VAL A 268 33.95 -6.32 13.25
N GLY A 269 33.60 -7.54 13.68
CA GLY A 269 32.41 -7.79 14.49
C GLY A 269 31.11 -7.54 13.71
N THR A 270 29.99 -7.68 14.39
CA THR A 270 28.66 -7.40 13.80
C THR A 270 28.11 -6.11 14.42
N PHE A 271 27.37 -5.30 13.66
CA PHE A 271 26.57 -4.25 14.27
C PHE A 271 25.62 -4.87 15.31
N GLY A 272 25.63 -4.29 16.50
CA GLY A 272 24.69 -4.60 17.56
C GLY A 272 23.26 -4.21 17.18
N LEU A 273 22.30 -4.72 17.94
CA LEU A 273 20.87 -4.46 17.71
C LEU A 273 20.53 -2.96 17.69
N VAL A 274 21.19 -2.19 18.56
CA VAL A 274 20.93 -0.77 18.81
C VAL A 274 21.95 0.17 18.17
N ASP A 275 22.94 -0.36 17.44
CA ASP A 275 23.96 0.47 16.80
C ASP A 275 23.33 1.40 15.75
N PHE A 276 22.23 1.01 15.12
CA PHE A 276 21.50 1.86 14.18
C PHE A 276 20.71 3.00 14.85
N ALA A 277 20.50 2.92 16.17
CA ALA A 277 19.56 3.78 16.89
C ALA A 277 19.95 5.27 16.91
N PRO A 278 21.21 5.70 17.07
CA PRO A 278 21.55 7.13 17.07
C PRO A 278 21.14 7.82 15.76
N ALA A 279 21.47 7.23 14.60
CA ALA A 279 21.07 7.75 13.30
C ALA A 279 19.57 7.59 13.08
N GLY A 280 19.03 6.38 13.30
CA GLY A 280 17.63 6.03 13.05
C GLY A 280 16.64 6.83 13.91
N LEU A 281 16.94 7.04 15.19
CA LEU A 281 16.11 7.83 16.10
C LEU A 281 16.12 9.30 15.71
N ALA A 282 17.31 9.86 15.39
CA ALA A 282 17.43 11.26 14.97
C ALA A 282 16.60 11.55 13.70
N ILE A 283 16.73 10.70 12.67
CA ILE A 283 15.95 10.86 11.44
C ILE A 283 14.46 10.57 11.64
N THR A 284 14.11 9.63 12.51
CA THR A 284 12.70 9.31 12.79
C THR A 284 12.03 10.46 13.53
N VAL A 285 12.67 11.03 14.55
CA VAL A 285 12.14 12.19 15.28
C VAL A 285 12.02 13.39 14.35
N ALA A 286 13.06 13.70 13.56
CA ALA A 286 13.02 14.79 12.60
C ALA A 286 11.95 14.58 11.51
N GLY A 287 11.83 13.35 11.00
CA GLY A 287 10.84 12.96 10.01
C GLY A 287 9.41 13.04 10.52
N ILE A 288 9.13 12.55 11.73
CA ILE A 288 7.81 12.67 12.38
C ILE A 288 7.48 14.14 12.65
N ALA A 289 8.44 14.93 13.15
CA ALA A 289 8.23 16.36 13.36
C ALA A 289 7.92 17.07 12.03
N PHE A 290 8.67 16.78 10.97
CA PHE A 290 8.40 17.32 9.64
C PHE A 290 7.01 16.91 9.14
N ILE A 291 6.67 15.62 9.18
CA ILE A 291 5.39 15.08 8.72
C ILE A 291 4.22 15.71 9.50
N GLY A 292 4.34 15.82 10.82
CA GLY A 292 3.30 16.37 11.70
C GLY A 292 3.11 17.88 11.58
N LEU A 293 4.20 18.64 11.40
CA LEU A 293 4.12 20.11 11.35
C LEU A 293 3.85 20.63 9.94
N VAL A 294 4.50 20.07 8.92
CA VAL A 294 4.52 20.61 7.55
C VAL A 294 4.08 19.56 6.52
N GLY A 295 4.54 18.32 6.64
CA GLY A 295 4.40 17.27 5.64
C GLY A 295 2.96 16.90 5.31
N TRP A 296 2.08 16.81 6.29
CA TRP A 296 0.64 16.54 6.08
C TRP A 296 -0.06 17.62 5.20
N ARG A 297 0.57 18.78 4.98
CA ARG A 297 0.05 19.80 4.06
C ARG A 297 0.38 19.50 2.59
N PHE A 298 1.41 18.68 2.34
CA PHE A 298 1.79 18.23 1.01
C PHE A 298 1.06 16.95 0.57
N THR A 299 0.43 16.22 1.51
CA THR A 299 -0.39 15.06 1.14
C THR A 299 -1.60 15.52 0.34
N PRO A 300 -1.88 14.91 -0.83
CA PRO A 300 -3.02 15.28 -1.64
C PRO A 300 -4.31 15.05 -0.84
N LYS A 301 -5.05 16.14 -0.64
CA LYS A 301 -6.45 16.05 -0.22
C LYS A 301 -7.23 15.57 -1.42
N ARG A 302 -7.67 14.33 -1.36
CA ARG A 302 -8.76 13.87 -2.20
C ARG A 302 -9.95 13.81 -1.30
N ASP A 303 -10.97 14.57 -1.69
CA ASP A 303 -12.28 14.35 -1.15
C ASP A 303 -12.61 12.90 -1.49
N ASP A 304 -12.96 12.18 -0.44
CA ASP A 304 -13.61 10.91 -0.64
C ASP A 304 -14.91 11.26 -1.38
N PRO A 305 -15.28 10.61 -2.49
CA PRO A 305 -16.67 10.67 -2.94
C PRO A 305 -17.62 10.19 -1.83
N ALA A 306 -17.11 9.55 -0.78
CA ALA A 306 -17.77 9.27 0.49
C ALA A 306 -17.96 10.45 1.45
N SER A 307 -17.40 11.64 1.16
CA SER A 307 -17.48 12.80 2.06
C SER A 307 -18.72 13.68 1.83
N ASP A 308 -19.53 13.37 0.81
CA ASP A 308 -20.92 13.81 0.76
C ASP A 308 -21.81 12.56 0.84
N ASP A 309 -22.48 12.45 1.98
CA ASP A 309 -23.36 11.39 2.42
C ASP A 309 -22.76 10.00 2.62
N LYS A 310 -23.11 9.45 3.78
CA LYS A 310 -22.91 8.07 4.21
C LYS A 310 -23.04 7.14 2.98
N LEU A 311 -21.99 6.38 2.63
CA LEU A 311 -22.06 5.39 1.52
C LEU A 311 -23.21 4.39 1.70
N PHE A 312 -23.74 4.29 2.92
CA PHE A 312 -25.08 3.81 3.22
C PHE A 312 -25.69 4.77 4.24
N ASN A 313 -26.35 5.82 3.76
CA ASN A 313 -27.30 6.53 4.60
C ASN A 313 -28.41 5.52 4.83
N VAL A 314 -28.45 4.91 6.02
CA VAL A 314 -29.59 4.14 6.52
C VAL A 314 -30.72 5.14 6.79
N GLY A 315 -31.20 5.70 5.69
CA GLY A 315 -32.38 6.55 5.55
C GLY A 315 -33.16 6.12 4.30
N ASP A 316 -32.92 4.91 3.79
CA ASP A 316 -33.97 4.20 3.06
C ASP A 316 -34.99 3.82 4.13
N TYR A 317 -36.14 4.48 4.12
CA TYR A 317 -37.14 4.41 5.18
C TYR A 317 -37.58 2.96 5.41
N VAL A 318 -37.22 2.43 6.58
CA VAL A 318 -37.80 1.17 7.05
C VAL A 318 -39.19 1.51 7.58
N THR A 319 -40.22 0.96 6.93
CA THR A 319 -41.62 1.25 7.24
C THR A 319 -42.40 -0.04 7.44
N GLU A 320 -43.39 0.01 8.33
CA GLU A 320 -44.32 -1.10 8.57
C GLU A 320 -45.57 -0.95 7.69
N LEU A 321 -45.80 -1.98 6.87
CA LEU A 321 -47.00 -2.14 6.06
C LEU A 321 -47.85 -3.26 6.63
N ARG A 322 -49.11 -2.99 6.97
CA ARG A 322 -50.07 -3.99 7.41
C ARG A 322 -50.89 -4.48 6.22
N VAL A 323 -51.17 -5.78 6.19
CA VAL A 323 -52.17 -6.38 5.31
C VAL A 323 -53.57 -6.15 5.92
N PRO A 324 -54.38 -5.22 5.39
CA PRO A 324 -55.70 -4.95 5.96
C PRO A 324 -56.67 -6.12 5.74
N GLU A 325 -57.72 -6.18 6.55
CA GLU A 325 -58.83 -7.13 6.38
C GLU A 325 -59.50 -6.89 5.02
N GLY A 326 -59.68 -7.94 4.21
CA GLY A 326 -60.20 -7.83 2.85
C GLY A 326 -59.18 -7.45 1.76
N SER A 327 -57.88 -7.44 2.07
CA SER A 327 -56.83 -7.22 1.06
C SER A 327 -56.85 -8.33 0.00
N GLY A 328 -56.79 -7.94 -1.28
CA GLY A 328 -56.69 -8.89 -2.40
C GLY A 328 -55.42 -9.76 -2.41
N TYR A 329 -54.46 -9.46 -1.53
CA TYR A 329 -53.24 -10.23 -1.34
C TYR A 329 -53.26 -11.15 -0.12
N ALA A 330 -54.31 -11.11 0.71
CA ALA A 330 -54.53 -12.09 1.75
C ALA A 330 -54.79 -13.48 1.12
N GLY A 331 -54.00 -14.49 1.50
CA GLY A 331 -54.00 -15.81 0.87
C GLY A 331 -53.10 -15.94 -0.35
N SER A 332 -52.43 -14.87 -0.79
CA SER A 332 -51.43 -14.91 -1.86
C SER A 332 -50.00 -15.09 -1.31
N THR A 333 -49.08 -15.56 -2.14
CA THR A 333 -47.66 -15.67 -1.77
C THR A 333 -46.98 -14.31 -1.80
N LEU A 334 -45.98 -14.09 -0.93
CA LEU A 334 -45.13 -12.90 -0.94
C LEU A 334 -44.51 -12.60 -2.32
N HIS A 335 -44.22 -13.64 -3.12
CA HIS A 335 -43.76 -13.51 -4.50
C HIS A 335 -44.77 -12.78 -5.39
N ASN A 336 -46.05 -13.13 -5.29
CA ASN A 336 -47.10 -12.49 -6.08
C ASN A 336 -47.28 -11.03 -5.68
N LEU A 337 -47.15 -10.69 -4.39
CA LEU A 337 -47.17 -9.30 -3.93
C LEU A 337 -45.98 -8.48 -4.48
N LEU A 338 -44.78 -9.07 -4.52
CA LEU A 338 -43.59 -8.39 -5.02
C LEU A 338 -43.53 -8.30 -6.55
N THR A 339 -44.30 -9.13 -7.25
CA THR A 339 -44.26 -9.24 -8.73
C THR A 339 -45.52 -8.66 -9.40
N SER A 340 -46.52 -8.23 -8.62
CA SER A 340 -47.77 -7.67 -9.14
C SER A 340 -47.70 -6.22 -9.61
N GLY A 341 -46.53 -5.56 -9.48
CA GLY A 341 -46.27 -4.22 -10.02
C GLY A 341 -45.47 -4.23 -11.32
N GLU A 342 -45.56 -3.15 -12.10
CA GLU A 342 -44.72 -2.95 -13.30
C GLU A 342 -43.22 -3.01 -12.99
N GLU A 343 -42.43 -3.48 -13.97
CA GLU A 343 -41.01 -3.81 -13.86
C GLU A 343 -40.11 -2.61 -13.51
N ASP A 344 -40.02 -2.20 -12.23
CA ASP A 344 -38.81 -1.60 -11.60
C ASP A 344 -39.01 -1.16 -10.12
N LYS A 345 -39.79 -1.87 -9.30
CA LYS A 345 -39.98 -1.48 -7.89
C LYS A 345 -38.83 -1.96 -6.99
N SER A 346 -38.06 -1.03 -6.41
CA SER A 346 -37.00 -1.29 -5.42
C SER A 346 -37.54 -1.43 -3.99
N VAL A 347 -38.57 -2.26 -3.79
CA VAL A 347 -39.11 -2.54 -2.45
C VAL A 347 -38.58 -3.88 -1.94
N VAL A 348 -37.92 -3.86 -0.79
CA VAL A 348 -37.36 -5.06 -0.16
C VAL A 348 -38.08 -5.35 1.15
N VAL A 349 -38.65 -6.55 1.28
CA VAL A 349 -39.28 -7.02 2.52
C VAL A 349 -38.21 -7.61 3.45
N LEU A 350 -38.02 -6.97 4.60
CA LEU A 350 -37.01 -7.33 5.61
C LEU A 350 -37.52 -8.39 6.59
N ALA A 351 -38.77 -8.27 7.05
CA ALA A 351 -39.37 -9.18 8.01
C ALA A 351 -40.89 -9.23 7.87
N LEU A 352 -41.50 -10.33 8.34
CA LEU A 352 -42.94 -10.46 8.54
C LEU A 352 -43.21 -10.73 10.01
N ILE A 353 -44.09 -9.94 10.63
CA ILE A 353 -44.51 -10.09 12.02
C ILE A 353 -45.94 -10.62 12.03
N ARG A 354 -46.14 -11.76 12.70
CA ARG A 354 -47.43 -12.43 12.89
C ARG A 354 -47.51 -12.95 14.31
N ASP A 355 -48.60 -12.66 15.03
CA ASP A 355 -48.84 -13.13 16.40
C ASP A 355 -47.64 -12.86 17.34
N GLU A 356 -47.08 -11.64 17.32
CA GLU A 356 -45.89 -11.23 18.09
C GLU A 356 -44.59 -11.99 17.75
N LYS A 357 -44.59 -12.83 16.71
CA LYS A 357 -43.40 -13.53 16.20
C LYS A 357 -42.90 -12.89 14.92
N SER A 358 -41.68 -12.38 14.98
CA SER A 358 -40.95 -11.86 13.82
C SER A 358 -40.31 -13.02 13.05
N SER A 359 -40.68 -13.16 11.79
CA SER A 359 -40.01 -14.01 10.81
C SER A 359 -39.10 -13.12 9.95
N PRO A 360 -37.79 -13.03 10.24
CA PRO A 360 -36.86 -12.28 9.42
C PRO A 360 -36.71 -12.94 8.04
N ALA A 361 -36.56 -12.11 7.00
CA ALA A 361 -36.38 -12.52 5.61
C ALA A 361 -37.33 -13.66 5.16
N PRO A 362 -38.67 -13.42 5.19
CA PRO A 362 -39.66 -14.44 4.85
C PRO A 362 -39.42 -15.05 3.48
N SER A 363 -39.81 -16.32 3.30
CA SER A 363 -39.69 -16.99 2.02
C SER A 363 -40.63 -16.36 1.00
N SER A 364 -40.21 -16.29 -0.27
CA SER A 364 -41.06 -15.75 -1.34
C SER A 364 -42.35 -16.54 -1.55
N TYR A 365 -42.39 -17.80 -1.12
CA TYR A 365 -43.57 -18.67 -1.18
C TYR A 365 -44.44 -18.62 0.09
N LEU A 366 -44.07 -17.79 1.08
CA LEU A 366 -44.88 -17.62 2.29
C LEU A 366 -46.22 -17.00 1.94
N VAL A 367 -47.30 -17.63 2.41
CA VAL A 367 -48.67 -17.14 2.21
C VAL A 367 -48.99 -16.07 3.25
N LEU A 368 -49.35 -14.89 2.76
CA LEU A 368 -49.76 -13.74 3.56
C LEU A 368 -51.15 -13.97 4.15
N ARG A 369 -51.36 -13.52 5.39
CA ARG A 369 -52.65 -13.53 6.09
C ARG A 369 -53.07 -12.11 6.42
N GLU A 370 -54.36 -11.93 6.61
CA GLU A 370 -54.91 -10.68 7.12
C GLU A 370 -54.28 -10.39 8.49
N GLY A 371 -53.92 -9.11 8.72
CA GLY A 371 -53.25 -8.68 9.94
C GLY A 371 -51.74 -8.89 9.98
N ASP A 372 -51.13 -9.52 8.96
CA ASP A 372 -49.66 -9.59 8.86
C ASP A 372 -49.05 -8.19 8.74
N VAL A 373 -47.93 -7.97 9.43
CA VAL A 373 -47.14 -6.73 9.33
C VAL A 373 -45.83 -7.02 8.61
N LEU A 374 -45.61 -6.35 7.49
CA LEU A 374 -44.41 -6.41 6.66
C LEU A 374 -43.51 -5.23 6.99
N LEU A 375 -42.28 -5.54 7.40
CA LEU A 375 -41.23 -4.54 7.53
C LEU A 375 -40.56 -4.38 6.16
N VAL A 376 -40.70 -3.22 5.53
CA VAL A 376 -40.18 -2.96 4.17
C VAL A 376 -39.14 -1.85 4.16
N GLN A 377 -38.16 -1.97 3.29
CA GLN A 377 -37.18 -0.93 2.98
C GLN A 377 -37.39 -0.47 1.54
N ALA A 378 -37.67 0.82 1.37
CA ALA A 378 -37.83 1.48 0.08
C ALA A 378 -37.57 3.01 0.24
N ASP A 379 -37.26 3.68 -0.87
CA ASP A 379 -37.31 5.15 -0.93
C ASP A 379 -38.78 5.63 -0.91
N THR A 380 -39.00 6.91 -0.58
CA THR A 380 -40.34 7.49 -0.40
C THR A 380 -41.23 7.39 -1.64
N GLU A 381 -40.65 7.52 -2.84
CA GLU A 381 -41.38 7.49 -4.11
C GLU A 381 -41.83 6.05 -4.42
N SER A 382 -40.90 5.09 -4.34
CA SER A 382 -41.19 3.66 -4.48
C SER A 382 -42.16 3.12 -3.43
N LEU A 383 -42.08 3.61 -2.19
CA LEU A 383 -42.97 3.17 -1.10
C LEU A 383 -44.41 3.63 -1.35
N GLN A 384 -44.59 4.90 -1.76
CA GLN A 384 -45.91 5.45 -2.03
C GLN A 384 -46.57 4.71 -3.21
N GLU A 385 -45.84 4.50 -4.31
CA GLU A 385 -46.33 3.74 -5.46
C GLU A 385 -46.61 2.26 -5.13
N PHE A 386 -45.87 1.67 -4.19
CA PHE A 386 -46.12 0.31 -3.74
C PHE A 386 -47.42 0.22 -2.97
N VAL A 387 -47.61 1.10 -1.97
CA VAL A 387 -48.83 1.23 -1.17
C VAL A 387 -50.05 1.44 -2.06
N ASP A 388 -49.97 2.36 -3.03
CA ASP A 388 -51.07 2.68 -3.95
C ASP A 388 -51.43 1.49 -4.87
N SER A 389 -50.44 0.69 -5.27
CA SER A 389 -50.66 -0.47 -6.16
C SER A 389 -51.11 -1.74 -5.44
N THR A 390 -50.69 -1.94 -4.19
CA THR A 390 -50.97 -3.18 -3.44
C THR A 390 -52.13 -3.02 -2.47
N GLY A 391 -52.54 -1.78 -2.15
CA GLY A 391 -53.60 -1.48 -1.17
C GLY A 391 -53.23 -1.89 0.25
N LEU A 392 -51.94 -1.92 0.58
CA LEU A 392 -51.44 -2.20 1.93
C LEU A 392 -51.50 -0.93 2.78
N ALA A 393 -51.79 -1.04 4.07
CA ALA A 393 -51.93 0.13 4.93
C ALA A 393 -50.61 0.44 5.65
N LEU A 394 -50.23 1.71 5.72
CA LEU A 394 -49.14 2.17 6.58
C LEU A 394 -49.58 2.06 8.04
N ALA A 395 -48.82 1.33 8.87
CA ALA A 395 -49.18 1.09 10.27
C ALA A 395 -49.31 2.39 11.10
N ASN A 396 -48.64 3.48 10.67
CA ASN A 396 -48.66 4.79 11.33
C ASN A 396 -49.85 5.69 10.97
N ALA A 397 -50.77 5.26 10.12
CA ALA A 397 -51.88 6.10 9.63
C ALA A 397 -53.22 5.91 10.39
N VAL A 398 -53.28 5.08 11.43
CA VAL A 398 -54.55 4.69 12.10
C VAL A 398 -54.70 5.25 13.53
N GLU A 399 -53.84 6.16 13.99
CA GLU A 399 -54.06 6.90 15.26
C GLU A 399 -54.71 8.27 15.03
N GLY A 400 -55.77 8.34 14.23
CA GLY A 400 -56.35 9.63 13.87
C GLY A 400 -57.77 9.57 13.35
N GLU A 401 -58.67 8.88 14.04
CA GLU A 401 -60.12 9.11 13.91
C GLU A 401 -60.82 8.41 15.09
N ASP A 402 -60.99 9.15 16.21
CA ASP A 402 -62.14 9.04 17.11
C ASP A 402 -62.03 10.07 18.25
N GLY A 403 -63.01 10.98 18.33
CA GLY A 403 -63.31 11.74 19.56
C GLY A 403 -62.99 13.24 19.54
N ALA A 404 -63.91 14.05 19.04
CA ALA A 404 -64.00 15.47 19.33
C ALA A 404 -64.38 15.70 20.81
N ASN A 405 -63.56 16.45 21.56
CA ASN A 405 -64.05 17.54 22.43
C ASN A 405 -62.93 18.44 22.95
N GLU A 406 -63.32 19.70 23.14
CA GLU A 406 -62.54 20.90 23.48
C GLU A 406 -61.84 20.86 24.84
N GLY A 407 -60.73 21.60 24.99
CA GLY A 407 -60.28 22.10 26.31
C GLY A 407 -58.77 22.22 26.50
N GLU A 408 -58.27 23.45 26.41
CA GLU A 408 -57.21 24.06 27.24
C GLU A 408 -55.83 23.38 27.36
N GLU A 409 -54.85 23.94 26.65
CA GLU A 409 -53.47 24.06 27.16
C GLU A 409 -53.44 24.99 28.40
N PRO A 410 -52.52 24.81 29.40
CA PRO A 410 -51.09 24.84 29.09
C PRO A 410 -50.12 24.03 29.99
N ALA A 411 -48.90 23.89 29.43
CA ALA A 411 -47.59 23.85 30.07
C ALA A 411 -47.14 22.60 30.85
N GLY A 412 -46.22 21.84 30.25
CA GLY A 412 -45.35 20.94 31.01
C GLY A 412 -44.44 20.02 30.20
N LYS A 413 -43.20 20.47 29.95
CA LYS A 413 -42.00 19.68 29.58
C LYS A 413 -42.03 18.92 28.25
N GLY A 414 -41.39 19.53 27.25
CA GLY A 414 -40.95 18.84 26.04
C GLY A 414 -40.04 17.66 26.38
N ARG A 415 -40.56 16.45 26.19
CA ARG A 415 -39.76 15.25 25.94
C ARG A 415 -39.45 15.25 24.45
N SER A 416 -38.19 15.44 24.15
CA SER A 416 -37.60 15.33 22.81
C SER A 416 -37.92 13.97 22.20
N ARG A 417 -38.14 14.01 20.90
CA ARG A 417 -38.55 12.96 19.97
C ARG A 417 -37.43 11.93 19.71
N GLU A 418 -36.61 11.65 20.71
CA GLU A 418 -35.45 10.73 20.67
C GLU A 418 -35.73 9.38 21.36
N ASP A 419 -36.81 9.27 22.14
CA ASP A 419 -37.14 8.05 22.91
C ASP A 419 -37.95 6.97 22.14
N LYS A 420 -38.24 7.16 20.84
CA LYS A 420 -39.06 6.21 20.04
C LYS A 420 -38.26 5.30 19.09
N GLU A 421 -36.96 5.54 18.88
CA GLU A 421 -36.12 4.67 18.02
C GLU A 421 -35.53 3.46 18.76
N GLU A 422 -35.68 3.37 20.09
CA GLU A 422 -35.05 2.32 20.90
C GLU A 422 -35.95 1.09 21.19
N LYS A 423 -37.07 0.93 20.46
CA LYS A 423 -37.93 -0.26 20.56
C LYS A 423 -38.25 -0.89 19.20
N ILE A 424 -37.21 -1.26 18.45
CA ILE A 424 -37.29 -2.37 17.48
C ILE A 424 -36.10 -3.30 17.74
N ALA A 425 -36.12 -3.94 18.90
CA ALA A 425 -35.27 -5.08 19.23
C ALA A 425 -36.13 -6.34 19.13
N THR A 426 -36.28 -6.89 17.92
CA THR A 426 -36.92 -8.21 17.72
C THR A 426 -36.33 -8.95 16.51
N GLY A 427 -35.21 -9.67 16.76
CA GLY A 427 -34.78 -10.87 16.04
C GLY A 427 -33.41 -10.83 15.32
N ASP A 428 -32.33 -11.19 16.03
CA ASP A 428 -31.00 -11.70 15.61
C ASP A 428 -30.50 -11.56 14.14
N VAL A 429 -30.65 -10.40 13.50
CA VAL A 429 -30.14 -10.18 12.13
C VAL A 429 -29.31 -8.90 12.08
N ARG A 430 -28.02 -9.03 11.76
CA ARG A 430 -27.05 -7.92 11.73
C ARG A 430 -26.64 -7.62 10.30
N LEU A 431 -26.68 -6.34 9.93
CA LEU A 431 -26.08 -5.82 8.70
C LEU A 431 -24.59 -5.59 8.92
N THR A 432 -23.77 -6.01 7.98
CA THR A 432 -22.31 -5.92 8.05
C THR A 432 -21.76 -5.56 6.68
N GLU A 433 -20.92 -4.55 6.62
CA GLU A 433 -20.14 -4.26 5.42
C GLU A 433 -18.93 -5.22 5.36
N ALA A 434 -18.58 -5.74 4.18
CA ALA A 434 -17.41 -6.59 3.98
C ALA A 434 -16.72 -6.34 2.62
N VAL A 435 -15.38 -6.28 2.58
CA VAL A 435 -14.58 -6.18 1.35
C VAL A 435 -14.26 -7.58 0.84
N ILE A 436 -14.40 -7.79 -0.47
CA ILE A 436 -13.92 -8.99 -1.15
C ILE A 436 -12.39 -8.92 -1.28
N THR A 437 -11.67 -9.84 -0.63
CA THR A 437 -10.20 -9.91 -0.75
C THR A 437 -9.78 -10.65 -2.02
N PRO A 438 -8.51 -10.49 -2.48
CA PRO A 438 -8.01 -11.20 -3.67
C PRO A 438 -8.06 -12.73 -3.59
N SER A 439 -8.14 -13.31 -2.39
CA SER A 439 -8.26 -14.74 -2.13
C SER A 439 -9.72 -15.22 -1.99
N SER A 440 -10.70 -14.35 -2.19
CA SER A 440 -12.12 -14.67 -2.01
C SER A 440 -12.64 -15.68 -3.02
N LEU A 441 -13.42 -16.65 -2.52
CA LEU A 441 -14.12 -17.65 -3.33
C LEU A 441 -15.23 -17.04 -4.20
N LEU A 442 -15.62 -15.78 -3.93
CA LEU A 442 -16.67 -15.07 -4.64
C LEU A 442 -16.20 -14.49 -5.97
N ILE A 443 -14.89 -14.30 -6.18
CA ILE A 443 -14.36 -13.61 -7.36
C ILE A 443 -14.80 -14.31 -8.66
N GLY A 444 -15.37 -13.54 -9.57
CA GLY A 444 -15.84 -14.00 -10.88
C GLY A 444 -17.20 -14.72 -10.87
N ARG A 445 -17.76 -15.00 -9.68
CA ARG A 445 -19.10 -15.58 -9.49
C ARG A 445 -20.16 -14.47 -9.42
N THR A 446 -21.43 -14.83 -9.67
CA THR A 446 -22.59 -13.96 -9.46
C THR A 446 -23.37 -14.39 -8.21
N THR A 447 -24.12 -13.47 -7.62
CA THR A 447 -24.91 -13.68 -6.40
C THR A 447 -25.90 -14.84 -6.55
N ASN A 448 -26.50 -14.99 -7.74
CA ASN A 448 -27.48 -16.03 -8.04
C ASN A 448 -26.87 -17.42 -8.33
N ARG A 449 -25.62 -17.50 -8.80
CA ARG A 449 -24.96 -18.80 -9.09
C ARG A 449 -24.37 -19.49 -7.86
N PHE A 450 -24.23 -18.77 -6.75
CA PHE A 450 -23.53 -19.25 -5.56
C PHE A 450 -24.47 -19.59 -4.40
N ASN A 451 -25.79 -19.35 -4.55
CA ASN A 451 -26.83 -19.58 -3.53
C ASN A 451 -26.37 -19.19 -2.11
N LEU A 452 -25.82 -17.98 -1.98
CA LEU A 452 -25.26 -17.47 -0.72
C LEU A 452 -26.29 -17.51 0.43
N ARG A 453 -27.56 -17.30 0.10
CA ARG A 453 -28.67 -17.37 1.06
C ARG A 453 -28.93 -18.78 1.57
N GLU A 454 -28.94 -19.79 0.69
CA GLU A 454 -29.29 -21.17 1.08
C GLU A 454 -28.12 -21.91 1.72
N HIS A 455 -26.91 -21.79 1.19
CA HIS A 455 -25.74 -22.53 1.69
C HIS A 455 -25.07 -21.84 2.89
N TYR A 456 -25.07 -20.52 2.92
CA TYR A 456 -24.28 -19.74 3.87
C TYR A 456 -25.12 -18.87 4.79
N GLY A 457 -26.46 -18.83 4.61
CA GLY A 457 -27.34 -17.95 5.40
C GLY A 457 -26.99 -16.47 5.25
N LEU A 458 -26.34 -16.11 4.13
CA LEU A 458 -25.78 -14.79 3.89
C LEU A 458 -26.51 -14.13 2.72
N ASN A 459 -27.17 -13.02 3.00
CA ASN A 459 -27.90 -12.24 2.01
C ASN A 459 -27.07 -11.00 1.61
N VAL A 460 -26.91 -10.74 0.31
CA VAL A 460 -26.19 -9.55 -0.16
C VAL A 460 -27.21 -8.47 -0.46
N VAL A 461 -27.18 -7.39 0.32
CA VAL A 461 -28.12 -6.26 0.25
C VAL A 461 -27.65 -5.23 -0.79
N ALA A 462 -26.34 -4.99 -0.87
CA ALA A 462 -25.77 -4.06 -1.84
C ALA A 462 -24.32 -4.42 -2.21
N ILE A 463 -23.89 -3.94 -3.37
CA ILE A 463 -22.50 -4.01 -3.84
C ILE A 463 -22.06 -2.60 -4.21
N ALA A 464 -20.91 -2.17 -3.70
CA ALA A 464 -20.22 -0.97 -4.12
C ALA A 464 -18.86 -1.32 -4.75
N ARG A 465 -18.50 -0.61 -5.81
CA ARG A 465 -17.25 -0.79 -6.55
C ARG A 465 -16.61 0.56 -6.80
N GLN A 466 -15.33 0.69 -6.45
CA GLN A 466 -14.58 1.96 -6.63
C GLN A 466 -15.30 3.17 -6.01
N GLY A 467 -15.98 2.97 -4.87
CA GLY A 467 -16.73 4.03 -4.18
C GLY A 467 -18.13 4.32 -4.75
N HIS A 468 -18.59 3.62 -5.78
CA HIS A 468 -19.94 3.77 -6.34
C HIS A 468 -20.82 2.55 -6.05
N ARG A 469 -22.05 2.77 -5.55
CA ARG A 469 -23.07 1.71 -5.46
C ARG A 469 -23.44 1.25 -6.88
N LEU A 470 -23.43 -0.06 -7.09
CA LEU A 470 -23.89 -0.63 -8.34
C LEU A 470 -25.43 -0.58 -8.36
N THR A 471 -25.99 0.12 -9.34
CA THR A 471 -27.45 0.24 -9.55
C THR A 471 -28.02 -0.88 -10.44
N GLN A 472 -27.15 -1.78 -10.93
CA GLN A 472 -27.57 -2.93 -11.74
C GLN A 472 -28.16 -4.03 -10.86
N ARG A 473 -28.98 -4.92 -11.45
CA ARG A 473 -29.53 -6.10 -10.77
C ARG A 473 -28.40 -6.89 -10.09
N LEU A 474 -28.44 -6.92 -8.76
CA LEU A 474 -27.43 -7.59 -7.91
C LEU A 474 -27.28 -9.07 -8.25
N SER A 475 -28.34 -9.71 -8.75
CA SER A 475 -28.41 -11.12 -9.15
C SER A 475 -27.40 -11.51 -10.24
N ASP A 476 -27.13 -10.61 -11.19
CA ASP A 476 -26.33 -10.86 -12.39
C ASP A 476 -24.94 -10.20 -12.34
N THR A 477 -24.67 -9.46 -11.27
CA THR A 477 -23.40 -8.77 -11.07
C THR A 477 -22.30 -9.76 -10.69
N ARG A 478 -21.17 -9.71 -11.40
CA ARG A 478 -19.98 -10.50 -11.06
C ARG A 478 -19.14 -9.79 -10.01
N PHE A 479 -18.82 -10.49 -8.93
CA PHE A 479 -17.93 -10.01 -7.90
C PHE A 479 -16.49 -9.87 -8.39
N ARG A 480 -15.82 -8.81 -7.95
CA ARG A 480 -14.40 -8.53 -8.17
C ARG A 480 -13.70 -8.29 -6.84
N SER A 481 -12.39 -8.53 -6.81
CA SER A 481 -11.56 -8.12 -5.68
C SER A 481 -11.71 -6.60 -5.46
N GLY A 482 -11.84 -6.19 -4.20
CA GLY A 482 -12.04 -4.80 -3.80
C GLY A 482 -13.48 -4.30 -3.84
N ASP A 483 -14.45 -5.12 -4.27
CA ASP A 483 -15.87 -4.79 -4.10
C ASP A 483 -16.23 -4.76 -2.61
N ILE A 484 -17.06 -3.81 -2.20
CA ILE A 484 -17.62 -3.69 -0.86
C ILE A 484 -19.04 -4.25 -0.91
N LEU A 485 -19.31 -5.25 -0.10
CA LEU A 485 -20.60 -5.89 0.06
C LEU A 485 -21.27 -5.37 1.32
N LEU A 486 -22.54 -4.99 1.23
CA LEU A 486 -23.39 -4.91 2.41
C LEU A 486 -24.12 -6.24 2.54
N VAL A 487 -23.81 -6.99 3.60
CA VAL A 487 -24.36 -8.33 3.82
C VAL A 487 -25.22 -8.37 5.08
N GLN A 488 -26.26 -9.18 5.03
CA GLN A 488 -27.18 -9.43 6.13
C GLN A 488 -27.09 -10.92 6.49
N ALA A 489 -26.82 -11.22 7.75
CA ALA A 489 -26.76 -12.58 8.26
C ALA A 489 -27.04 -12.63 9.77
N HIS A 490 -27.31 -13.83 10.29
CA HIS A 490 -27.56 -14.06 11.72
C HIS A 490 -26.30 -13.79 12.55
N GLU A 491 -26.43 -13.06 13.66
CA GLU A 491 -25.31 -12.47 14.41
C GLU A 491 -24.21 -13.48 14.76
N SER A 492 -24.60 -14.69 15.18
CA SER A 492 -23.66 -15.75 15.56
C SER A 492 -22.82 -16.35 14.43
N LYS A 493 -23.17 -16.14 13.15
CA LYS A 493 -22.52 -16.80 11.99
C LYS A 493 -21.91 -15.85 10.96
N VAL A 494 -22.14 -14.54 11.06
CA VAL A 494 -21.71 -13.57 10.03
C VAL A 494 -20.19 -13.60 9.83
N MET A 495 -19.41 -13.51 10.92
CA MET A 495 -17.95 -13.41 10.85
C MET A 495 -17.28 -14.68 10.30
N ALA A 496 -17.69 -15.85 10.81
CA ALA A 496 -17.16 -17.14 10.36
C ALA A 496 -17.46 -17.40 8.87
N THR A 497 -18.65 -16.99 8.44
CA THR A 497 -19.08 -17.13 7.04
C THR A 497 -18.28 -16.19 6.13
N LEU A 498 -18.10 -14.93 6.52
CA LEU A 498 -17.30 -13.96 5.77
C LEU A 498 -15.84 -14.41 5.63
N GLN A 499 -15.23 -14.92 6.71
CA GLN A 499 -13.87 -15.46 6.66
C GLN A 499 -13.76 -16.66 5.70
N THR A 500 -14.73 -17.58 5.73
CA THR A 500 -14.77 -18.74 4.84
C THR A 500 -14.88 -18.33 3.37
N LEU A 501 -15.64 -17.27 3.09
CA LEU A 501 -15.80 -16.71 1.74
C LEU A 501 -14.61 -15.84 1.30
N GLY A 502 -13.63 -15.60 2.19
CA GLY A 502 -12.48 -14.72 1.94
C GLY A 502 -12.88 -13.24 1.87
N CYS A 503 -13.90 -12.84 2.60
CA CYS A 503 -14.32 -11.45 2.76
C CYS A 503 -13.86 -10.90 4.11
N LEU A 504 -13.49 -9.62 4.16
CA LEU A 504 -13.09 -8.93 5.39
C LEU A 504 -14.17 -7.92 5.82
N PRO A 505 -14.80 -8.06 7.00
CA PRO A 505 -15.79 -7.10 7.47
C PRO A 505 -15.17 -5.70 7.68
N LEU A 506 -15.83 -4.64 7.23
CA LEU A 506 -15.49 -3.24 7.52
C LEU A 506 -16.21 -2.69 8.75
N ALA A 507 -17.37 -3.26 9.12
CA ALA A 507 -18.09 -2.85 10.32
C ALA A 507 -17.26 -3.15 11.57
N GLU A 508 -17.42 -2.28 12.58
CA GLU A 508 -16.57 -2.20 13.76
C GLU A 508 -16.25 -3.58 14.31
N ARG A 509 -14.94 -3.88 14.35
CA ARG A 509 -14.42 -4.82 15.33
C ARG A 509 -14.99 -4.39 16.67
N GLU A 510 -16.00 -5.10 17.17
CA GLU A 510 -15.98 -5.48 18.56
C GLU A 510 -14.63 -6.20 18.72
N LEU A 511 -13.63 -5.41 19.14
CA LEU A 511 -12.33 -5.90 19.52
C LEU A 511 -12.63 -7.04 20.47
N THR A 512 -12.46 -8.28 20.04
CA THR A 512 -12.64 -9.44 20.90
C THR A 512 -11.59 -9.32 22.00
N LEU A 513 -12.01 -8.76 23.13
CA LEU A 513 -11.25 -8.55 24.34
C LEU A 513 -10.99 -9.91 25.00
N GLY A 514 -10.17 -10.75 24.36
CA GLY A 514 -9.97 -12.14 24.79
C GLY A 514 -8.52 -12.57 24.97
N ARG A 515 -7.54 -11.90 24.35
CA ARG A 515 -6.14 -12.38 24.30
C ARG A 515 -5.12 -11.57 25.12
N GLN A 516 -5.57 -10.68 26.01
CA GLN A 516 -4.68 -9.77 26.76
C GLN A 516 -3.64 -10.49 27.64
N LYS A 517 -3.87 -11.75 28.04
CA LYS A 517 -2.86 -12.57 28.74
C LYS A 517 -1.69 -12.99 27.86
N SER A 518 -1.91 -13.16 26.55
CA SER A 518 -0.85 -13.55 25.60
C SER A 518 0.08 -12.38 25.25
N LEU A 519 -0.39 -11.13 25.38
CA LEU A 519 0.40 -9.92 25.11
C LEU A 519 1.65 -9.82 26.00
N TRP A 520 1.47 -9.99 27.31
CA TRP A 520 2.57 -9.92 28.27
C TRP A 520 3.57 -11.07 28.08
N LEU A 521 3.09 -12.25 27.68
CA LEU A 521 3.95 -13.40 27.39
C LEU A 521 4.80 -13.17 26.13
N ALA A 522 4.19 -12.74 25.02
CA ALA A 522 4.91 -12.44 23.78
C ALA A 522 5.92 -11.31 23.96
N GLY A 523 5.48 -10.20 24.57
CA GLY A 523 6.35 -9.07 24.89
C GLY A 523 7.46 -9.44 25.85
N GLY A 524 7.17 -10.25 26.87
CA GLY A 524 8.16 -10.75 27.83
C GLY A 524 9.24 -11.62 27.18
N LEU A 525 8.85 -12.57 26.31
CA LEU A 525 9.79 -13.41 25.56
C LEU A 525 10.67 -12.58 24.62
N PHE A 526 10.10 -11.57 23.97
CA PHE A 526 10.86 -10.69 23.08
C PHE A 526 11.85 -9.80 23.85
N ILE A 527 11.41 -9.19 24.95
CA ILE A 527 12.27 -8.38 25.83
C ILE A 527 13.40 -9.24 26.43
N ALA A 528 13.10 -10.47 26.83
CA ALA A 528 14.11 -11.40 27.32
C ALA A 528 15.16 -11.73 26.25
N ALA A 529 14.74 -11.97 24.99
CA ALA A 529 15.65 -12.19 23.88
C ALA A 529 16.55 -10.97 23.62
N ILE A 530 15.99 -9.76 23.66
CA ILE A 530 16.77 -8.51 23.56
C ILE A 530 17.77 -8.40 24.72
N GLY A 531 17.36 -8.68 25.95
CA GLY A 531 18.24 -8.67 27.12
C GLY A 531 19.43 -9.64 27.01
N LEU A 532 19.19 -10.83 26.44
CA LEU A 532 20.24 -11.83 26.15
C LEU A 532 21.23 -11.35 25.08
N ILE A 533 20.76 -10.61 24.07
CA ILE A 533 21.60 -10.02 23.03
C ILE A 533 22.44 -8.87 23.60
N LEU A 534 21.81 -7.95 24.34
CA LEU A 534 22.48 -6.77 24.89
C LEU A 534 23.50 -7.11 25.98
N SER A 535 23.27 -8.18 26.75
CA SER A 535 24.25 -8.68 27.72
C SER A 535 25.45 -9.37 27.09
N GLY A 536 25.44 -9.60 25.76
CA GLY A 536 26.49 -10.33 25.04
C GLY A 536 26.51 -11.83 25.34
N LEU A 537 25.51 -12.36 26.05
CA LEU A 537 25.48 -13.77 26.46
C LEU A 537 25.22 -14.70 25.28
N LEU A 538 24.40 -14.26 24.31
CA LEU A 538 24.08 -15.00 23.09
C LEU A 538 24.19 -14.10 21.86
N ALA A 539 24.71 -14.66 20.77
CA ALA A 539 24.68 -14.01 19.47
C ALA A 539 23.22 -13.80 19.00
N PRO A 540 22.91 -12.71 18.26
CA PRO A 540 21.57 -12.40 17.76
C PRO A 540 20.82 -13.58 17.10
N PRO A 541 21.39 -14.35 16.16
CA PRO A 541 20.66 -15.45 15.52
C PRO A 541 20.23 -16.53 16.53
N VAL A 542 21.05 -16.82 17.54
CA VAL A 542 20.74 -17.85 18.54
C VAL A 542 19.62 -17.37 19.48
N ALA A 543 19.73 -16.15 20.00
CA ALA A 543 18.74 -15.57 20.90
C ALA A 543 17.36 -15.42 20.22
N LEU A 544 17.34 -14.98 18.96
CA LEU A 544 16.09 -14.78 18.21
C LEU A 544 15.46 -16.10 17.77
N VAL A 545 16.24 -17.09 17.33
CA VAL A 545 15.70 -18.44 17.04
C VAL A 545 15.14 -19.07 18.31
N ALA A 546 15.84 -18.96 19.45
CA ALA A 546 15.33 -19.45 20.73
C ALA A 546 14.00 -18.77 21.12
N CYS A 547 13.88 -17.46 20.89
CA CYS A 547 12.65 -16.71 21.10
C CYS A 547 11.51 -17.21 20.18
N ALA A 548 11.77 -17.36 18.88
CA ALA A 548 10.80 -17.85 17.91
C ALA A 548 10.30 -19.26 18.28
N VAL A 549 11.22 -20.16 18.65
CA VAL A 549 10.87 -21.51 19.11
C VAL A 549 10.05 -21.45 20.41
N ALA A 550 10.43 -20.62 21.38
CA ALA A 550 9.68 -20.45 22.61
C ALA A 550 8.26 -19.93 22.36
N MET A 551 8.07 -19.02 21.40
CA MET A 551 6.72 -18.54 21.02
C MET A 551 5.86 -19.67 20.45
N VAL A 552 6.43 -20.55 19.61
CA VAL A 552 5.72 -21.72 19.09
C VAL A 552 5.39 -22.72 20.21
N LEU A 553 6.34 -23.01 21.10
CA LEU A 553 6.15 -23.95 22.22
C LEU A 553 5.08 -23.49 23.22
N VAL A 554 4.98 -22.19 23.46
CA VAL A 554 3.97 -21.59 24.35
C VAL A 554 2.59 -21.50 23.66
N GLY A 555 2.48 -21.82 22.37
CA GLY A 555 1.24 -21.74 21.61
C GLY A 555 0.80 -20.32 21.28
N LEU A 556 1.75 -19.37 21.23
CA LEU A 556 1.49 -18.02 20.72
C LEU A 556 1.29 -18.02 19.20
N LEU A 557 1.88 -19.00 18.52
CA LEU A 557 1.91 -19.11 17.08
C LEU A 557 2.02 -20.57 16.66
N ASP A 558 1.16 -21.00 15.74
CA ASP A 558 1.20 -22.38 15.22
C ASP A 558 2.39 -22.56 14.26
N THR A 559 2.90 -23.79 14.14
CA THR A 559 4.02 -24.11 13.24
C THR A 559 3.74 -23.69 11.79
N THR A 560 2.51 -23.90 11.33
CA THR A 560 2.09 -23.49 9.97
C THR A 560 2.14 -21.98 9.79
N GLU A 561 1.76 -21.22 10.83
CA GLU A 561 1.84 -19.75 10.80
C GLU A 561 3.30 -19.29 10.82
N ALA A 562 4.19 -19.99 11.53
CA ALA A 562 5.63 -19.69 11.55
C ALA A 562 6.24 -19.77 10.14
N TYR A 563 6.00 -20.87 9.43
CA TYR A 563 6.53 -21.03 8.08
C TYR A 563 5.90 -20.07 7.07
N LYS A 564 4.64 -19.70 7.26
CA LYS A 564 3.95 -18.70 6.43
C LYS A 564 4.43 -17.27 6.69
N ALA A 565 4.90 -16.97 7.90
CA ALA A 565 5.42 -15.65 8.26
C ALA A 565 6.76 -15.34 7.58
N ILE A 566 7.53 -16.36 7.19
CA ILE A 566 8.83 -16.19 6.55
C ILE A 566 8.65 -15.73 5.10
N ASP A 567 9.22 -14.56 4.76
CA ASP A 567 9.31 -14.08 3.38
C ASP A 567 10.50 -14.75 2.68
N TRP A 568 10.22 -15.89 2.06
CA TRP A 568 11.19 -16.68 1.31
C TRP A 568 11.91 -15.89 0.21
N SER A 569 11.27 -14.87 -0.35
CA SER A 569 11.88 -14.05 -1.41
C SER A 569 13.06 -13.25 -0.85
N VAL A 570 12.92 -12.69 0.35
CA VAL A 570 14.00 -11.98 1.04
C VAL A 570 15.10 -12.96 1.45
N ILE A 571 14.73 -14.12 2.02
CA ILE A 571 15.69 -15.14 2.43
C ILE A 571 16.57 -15.61 1.26
N VAL A 572 15.95 -15.92 0.11
CA VAL A 572 16.66 -16.37 -1.10
C VAL A 572 17.54 -15.24 -1.67
N LEU A 573 17.03 -14.01 -1.72
CA LEU A 573 17.80 -12.84 -2.18
C LEU A 573 19.09 -12.67 -1.35
N LEU A 574 18.97 -12.70 -0.03
CA LEU A 574 20.12 -12.54 0.88
C LEU A 574 21.13 -13.66 0.69
N ALA A 575 20.66 -14.90 0.77
CA ALA A 575 21.50 -16.07 0.66
C ALA A 575 22.26 -16.13 -0.67
N ALA A 576 21.61 -15.74 -1.77
CA ALA A 576 22.22 -15.77 -3.09
C ALA A 576 23.19 -14.60 -3.33
N MET A 577 22.95 -13.44 -2.73
CA MET A 577 23.78 -12.27 -3.00
C MET A 577 24.99 -12.13 -2.08
N ILE A 578 25.05 -12.80 -0.94
CA ILE A 578 26.25 -12.80 -0.08
C ILE A 578 27.47 -13.35 -0.86
N PRO A 579 27.42 -14.52 -1.52
CA PRO A 579 28.54 -15.00 -2.34
C PRO A 579 28.84 -14.10 -3.55
N VAL A 580 27.82 -13.46 -4.13
CA VAL A 580 27.99 -12.49 -5.23
C VAL A 580 28.80 -11.27 -4.76
N GLY A 581 28.53 -10.77 -3.56
CA GLY A 581 29.31 -9.71 -2.93
C GLY A 581 30.75 -10.14 -2.65
N GLN A 582 30.95 -11.35 -2.12
CA GLN A 582 32.29 -11.92 -1.89
C GLN A 582 33.08 -12.06 -3.19
N ALA A 583 32.44 -12.41 -4.31
CA ALA A 583 33.10 -12.48 -5.61
C ALA A 583 33.58 -11.09 -6.10
N LEU A 584 32.81 -10.03 -5.83
CA LEU A 584 33.22 -8.65 -6.17
C LEU A 584 34.43 -8.21 -5.35
N ASP A 585 34.48 -8.59 -4.08
CA ASP A 585 35.58 -8.27 -3.18
C ASP A 585 36.84 -9.08 -3.54
N ALA A 586 36.72 -10.40 -3.66
CA ALA A 586 37.82 -11.30 -3.99
C ALA A 586 38.49 -11.00 -5.34
N THR A 587 37.74 -10.46 -6.30
CA THR A 587 38.28 -10.05 -7.61
C THR A 587 38.93 -8.65 -7.61
N GLY A 588 38.88 -7.91 -6.49
CA GLY A 588 39.33 -6.51 -6.41
C GLY A 588 38.45 -5.55 -7.22
N GLY A 589 37.24 -5.96 -7.60
CA GLY A 589 36.31 -5.10 -8.32
C GLY A 589 35.81 -3.93 -7.48
N ALA A 590 35.65 -4.14 -6.16
CA ALA A 590 35.30 -3.08 -5.22
C ALA A 590 36.33 -1.93 -5.23
N ASP A 591 37.63 -2.25 -5.22
CA ASP A 591 38.73 -1.28 -5.26
C ASP A 591 38.74 -0.44 -6.55
N LEU A 592 38.40 -1.06 -7.69
CA LEU A 592 38.31 -0.36 -8.98
C LEU A 592 37.18 0.67 -9.01
N ILE A 593 35.99 0.32 -8.51
CA ILE A 593 34.86 1.26 -8.44
C ILE A 593 35.25 2.44 -7.54
N ALA A 594 35.85 2.12 -6.40
CA ALA A 594 36.30 3.12 -5.45
C ALA A 594 37.33 4.08 -6.06
N GLY A 595 38.31 3.58 -6.81
CA GLY A 595 39.30 4.41 -7.50
C GLY A 595 38.70 5.38 -8.52
N GLN A 596 37.64 4.98 -9.23
CA GLN A 596 36.96 5.84 -10.20
C GLN A 596 36.14 6.95 -9.52
N ILE A 597 35.49 6.64 -8.40
CA ILE A 597 34.73 7.63 -7.64
C ILE A 597 35.67 8.55 -6.86
N LEU A 598 36.80 8.03 -6.35
CA LEU A 598 37.86 8.83 -5.73
C LEU A 598 38.38 9.90 -6.69
N ALA A 599 38.54 9.60 -7.98
CA ALA A 599 38.94 10.60 -8.98
C ALA A 599 37.95 11.78 -9.11
N VAL A 600 36.69 11.59 -8.69
CA VAL A 600 35.66 12.65 -8.64
C VAL A 600 35.59 13.30 -7.25
N ALA A 601 35.97 12.58 -6.20
CA ALA A 601 35.89 13.01 -4.80
C ALA A 601 37.22 13.51 -4.21
N GLU A 602 38.33 13.42 -4.95
CA GLU A 602 39.67 13.86 -4.55
C GLU A 602 39.63 15.35 -4.12
N GLY A 603 39.95 15.64 -2.85
CA GLY A 603 39.93 16.98 -2.27
C GLY A 603 38.59 17.47 -1.70
N GLN A 604 37.54 16.63 -1.72
CA GLN A 604 36.26 16.93 -1.06
C GLN A 604 36.26 16.44 0.39
N ALA A 605 35.57 17.15 1.28
CA ALA A 605 35.45 16.75 2.68
C ALA A 605 34.59 15.48 2.84
N GLY A 606 34.88 14.63 3.84
CA GLY A 606 34.23 13.32 4.03
C GLY A 606 32.70 13.34 4.10
N TRP A 607 32.09 14.46 4.50
CA TRP A 607 30.63 14.63 4.48
C TRP A 607 30.03 14.62 3.06
N VAL A 608 30.78 15.06 2.05
CA VAL A 608 30.34 15.03 0.64
C VAL A 608 30.27 13.59 0.15
N ALA A 609 31.28 12.78 0.45
CA ALA A 609 31.31 11.36 0.12
C ALA A 609 30.12 10.61 0.74
N LEU A 610 29.90 10.80 2.04
CA LEU A 610 28.75 10.20 2.73
C LEU A 610 27.41 10.66 2.15
N THR A 611 27.29 11.94 1.78
CA THR A 611 26.08 12.48 1.14
C THR A 611 25.82 11.81 -0.22
N ILE A 612 26.86 11.60 -1.04
CA ILE A 612 26.75 10.92 -2.33
C ILE A 612 26.32 9.47 -2.13
N ILE A 613 26.93 8.76 -1.18
CA ILE A 613 26.58 7.37 -0.86
C ILE A 613 25.11 7.29 -0.39
N LEU A 614 24.71 8.13 0.55
CA LEU A 614 23.35 8.13 1.11
C LEU A 614 22.30 8.48 0.06
N VAL A 615 22.49 9.59 -0.67
CA VAL A 615 21.53 10.04 -1.70
C VAL A 615 21.49 9.07 -2.87
N GLY A 616 22.64 8.56 -3.31
CA GLY A 616 22.73 7.54 -4.37
C GLY A 616 21.98 6.25 -3.98
N SER A 617 22.19 5.77 -2.75
CA SER A 617 21.47 4.63 -2.19
C SER A 617 19.96 4.86 -2.14
N MET A 618 19.55 6.05 -1.71
CA MET A 618 18.14 6.44 -1.63
C MET A 618 17.48 6.49 -3.01
N LEU A 619 18.14 7.09 -4.00
CA LEU A 619 17.64 7.15 -5.38
C LEU A 619 17.52 5.75 -6.01
N LEU A 620 18.50 4.88 -5.79
CA LEU A 620 18.46 3.50 -6.28
C LEU A 620 17.30 2.71 -5.66
N SER A 621 17.11 2.86 -4.35
CA SER A 621 16.03 2.21 -3.59
C SER A 621 14.62 2.65 -4.02
N ASN A 622 14.48 3.80 -4.70
CA ASN A 622 13.21 4.20 -5.28
C ASN A 622 12.85 3.47 -6.59
N VAL A 623 13.78 2.70 -7.16
CA VAL A 623 13.59 1.97 -8.41
C VAL A 623 13.65 0.46 -8.19
N VAL A 624 14.46 0.04 -7.21
CA VAL A 624 14.73 -1.36 -6.87
C VAL A 624 14.26 -1.63 -5.44
N ASN A 625 13.89 -2.88 -5.12
CA ASN A 625 13.58 -3.28 -3.75
C ASN A 625 14.70 -2.90 -2.77
N ASN A 626 14.36 -2.34 -1.61
CA ASN A 626 15.30 -1.84 -0.60
C ASN A 626 16.42 -2.84 -0.26
N ALA A 627 16.08 -4.11 -0.09
CA ALA A 627 17.05 -5.16 0.22
C ALA A 627 18.07 -5.38 -0.91
N ALA A 628 17.60 -5.41 -2.16
CA ALA A 628 18.47 -5.57 -3.32
C ALA A 628 19.36 -4.34 -3.55
N ALA A 629 18.85 -3.14 -3.26
CA ALA A 629 19.65 -1.92 -3.29
C ALA A 629 20.77 -1.93 -2.24
N ALA A 630 20.49 -2.36 -1.00
CA ALA A 630 21.48 -2.43 0.08
C ALA A 630 22.63 -3.38 -0.26
N VAL A 631 22.30 -4.57 -0.74
CA VAL A 631 23.27 -5.57 -1.21
C VAL A 631 24.19 -5.02 -2.29
N LEU A 632 23.64 -4.26 -3.25
CA LEU A 632 24.40 -3.76 -4.38
C LEU A 632 25.34 -2.62 -3.97
N VAL A 633 24.86 -1.71 -3.12
CA VAL A 633 25.62 -0.49 -2.78
C VAL A 633 26.61 -0.72 -1.64
N ALA A 634 26.37 -1.68 -0.74
CA ALA A 634 27.27 -1.97 0.39
C ALA A 634 28.74 -2.20 -0.01
N PRO A 635 29.08 -3.12 -0.93
CA PRO A 635 30.49 -3.34 -1.30
C PRO A 635 31.10 -2.13 -2.01
N ILE A 636 30.29 -1.36 -2.75
CA ILE A 636 30.74 -0.11 -3.37
C ILE A 636 31.10 0.91 -2.28
N ALA A 637 30.24 1.07 -1.27
CA ALA A 637 30.45 2.00 -0.17
C ALA A 637 31.68 1.64 0.68
N LEU A 638 31.96 0.36 0.90
CA LEU A 638 33.16 -0.12 1.59
C LEU A 638 34.46 0.20 0.84
N GLY A 639 34.49 -0.09 -0.46
CA GLY A 639 35.63 0.30 -1.29
C GLY A 639 35.88 1.81 -1.23
N LEU A 640 34.81 2.62 -1.21
CA LEU A 640 34.90 4.07 -1.10
C LEU A 640 35.41 4.55 0.25
N SER A 641 35.00 3.92 1.35
CA SER A 641 35.45 4.32 2.68
C SER A 641 36.96 4.22 2.84
N LEU A 642 37.56 3.15 2.32
CA LEU A 642 39.00 2.90 2.39
C LEU A 642 39.83 3.98 1.68
N GLN A 643 39.26 4.62 0.65
CA GLN A 643 39.96 5.58 -0.19
C GLN A 643 39.67 7.04 0.17
N LEU A 644 38.59 7.32 0.91
CA LEU A 644 38.09 8.68 1.18
C LEU A 644 38.29 9.13 2.65
N ASP A 645 39.14 8.42 3.41
CA ASP A 645 39.36 8.66 4.85
C ASP A 645 38.04 8.73 5.65
N LEU A 646 37.04 7.97 5.19
CA LEU A 646 35.74 7.82 5.83
C LEU A 646 35.74 6.44 6.49
N SER A 647 35.23 6.33 7.72
CA SER A 647 35.13 5.00 8.32
C SER A 647 34.19 4.09 7.52
N SER A 648 34.53 2.80 7.45
CA SER A 648 33.69 1.79 6.80
C SER A 648 32.30 1.72 7.45
N ASP A 649 32.24 1.87 8.78
CA ASP A 649 30.99 1.92 9.53
C ASP A 649 30.11 3.12 9.12
N ALA A 650 30.69 4.32 8.93
CA ALA A 650 29.92 5.49 8.48
C ALA A 650 29.38 5.30 7.06
N ALA A 651 30.17 4.73 6.15
CA ALA A 651 29.74 4.43 4.79
C ALA A 651 28.60 3.41 4.77
N LEU A 652 28.75 2.31 5.52
CA LEU A 652 27.73 1.28 5.69
C LEU A 652 26.43 1.85 6.28
N MET A 653 26.52 2.70 7.31
CA MET A 653 25.36 3.36 7.91
C MET A 653 24.66 4.31 6.93
N GLY A 654 25.43 5.01 6.10
CA GLY A 654 24.92 5.81 5.00
C GLY A 654 24.11 5.00 3.99
N VAL A 655 24.57 3.79 3.65
CA VAL A 655 23.82 2.85 2.79
C VAL A 655 22.58 2.32 3.50
N ALA A 656 22.68 1.92 4.77
CA ALA A 656 21.54 1.40 5.55
C ALA A 656 20.39 2.41 5.62
N VAL A 657 20.70 3.66 5.96
CA VAL A 657 19.72 4.76 6.01
C VAL A 657 19.20 5.10 4.62
N GLY A 658 20.10 5.24 3.63
CA GLY A 658 19.71 5.61 2.27
C GLY A 658 18.76 4.59 1.64
N THR A 659 19.09 3.31 1.72
CA THR A 659 18.28 2.23 1.13
C THR A 659 16.97 1.96 1.85
N SER A 660 16.82 2.38 3.10
CA SER A 660 15.57 2.26 3.86
C SER A 660 14.56 3.40 3.59
N CYS A 661 15.03 4.52 3.02
CA CYS A 661 14.26 5.76 2.85
C CYS A 661 13.68 5.94 1.44
N ALA A 662 12.96 4.95 0.93
CA ALA A 662 12.34 4.99 -0.41
C ALA A 662 11.02 5.79 -0.42
N PHE A 663 11.08 7.13 -0.43
CA PHE A 663 9.89 7.99 -0.32
C PHE A 663 9.35 8.54 -1.65
N LEU A 664 10.12 8.50 -2.73
CA LEU A 664 9.81 9.22 -3.97
C LEU A 664 8.83 8.48 -4.87
N THR A 665 8.77 7.16 -4.77
CA THR A 665 7.92 6.32 -5.62
C THR A 665 7.13 5.29 -4.80
N PRO A 666 5.96 4.86 -5.29
CA PRO A 666 5.23 3.76 -4.68
C PRO A 666 5.95 2.41 -4.85
N ILE A 667 6.71 2.24 -5.94
CA ILE A 667 7.35 0.95 -6.28
C ILE A 667 8.55 0.66 -5.38
N GLY A 668 9.20 1.69 -4.81
CA GLY A 668 10.40 1.52 -3.99
C GLY A 668 10.18 0.58 -2.80
N HIS A 669 9.00 0.62 -2.17
CA HIS A 669 8.71 -0.25 -1.03
C HIS A 669 7.26 -0.70 -0.96
N GLN A 670 7.04 -1.95 -0.51
CA GLN A 670 5.71 -2.56 -0.39
C GLN A 670 4.75 -1.74 0.49
N SER A 671 5.25 -1.11 1.56
CA SER A 671 4.45 -0.20 2.40
C SER A 671 3.82 0.94 1.60
N ASN A 672 4.54 1.49 0.62
CA ASN A 672 4.01 2.56 -0.21
C ASN A 672 2.95 2.04 -1.18
N VAL A 673 3.15 0.86 -1.77
CA VAL A 673 2.13 0.22 -2.65
C VAL A 673 0.84 -0.07 -1.88
N LEU A 674 0.95 -0.60 -0.66
CA LEU A 674 -0.19 -1.00 0.16
C LEU A 674 -1.11 0.17 0.52
N VAL A 675 -0.57 1.37 0.73
CA VAL A 675 -1.39 2.57 0.98
C VAL A 675 -1.89 3.26 -0.29
N MET A 676 -1.34 2.91 -1.45
CA MET A 676 -1.64 3.57 -2.72
C MET A 676 -3.13 3.45 -3.08
N GLU A 677 -3.69 2.25 -2.97
CA GLU A 677 -5.10 2.01 -3.30
C GLU A 677 -6.06 2.56 -2.24
N PRO A 678 -5.93 2.23 -0.93
CA PRO A 678 -6.88 2.69 0.09
C PRO A 678 -6.79 4.20 0.37
N GLY A 679 -5.62 4.81 0.14
CA GLY A 679 -5.43 6.26 0.21
C GLY A 679 -5.78 6.98 -1.10
N GLY A 680 -6.12 6.23 -2.14
CA GLY A 680 -6.41 6.76 -3.47
C GLY A 680 -5.28 7.60 -4.02
N TYR A 681 -4.01 7.23 -3.87
CA TYR A 681 -2.85 7.98 -4.36
C TYR A 681 -2.49 7.64 -5.81
N ARG A 682 -1.96 8.63 -6.54
CA ARG A 682 -1.31 8.43 -7.85
C ARG A 682 0.20 8.34 -7.67
N PHE A 683 0.88 7.75 -8.64
CA PHE A 683 2.34 7.65 -8.65
C PHE A 683 3.02 9.02 -8.45
N ALA A 684 2.49 10.06 -9.09
CA ALA A 684 3.01 11.43 -9.00
C ALA A 684 2.66 12.15 -7.69
N ASP A 685 2.00 11.52 -6.73
CA ASP A 685 1.75 12.14 -5.42
C ASP A 685 2.91 11.92 -4.45
N TYR A 686 3.66 10.81 -4.58
CA TYR A 686 4.72 10.41 -3.63
C TYR A 686 5.86 11.42 -3.55
N TRP A 687 6.39 11.87 -4.69
CA TRP A 687 7.51 12.82 -4.70
C TRP A 687 7.19 14.18 -4.03
N ARG A 688 5.90 14.58 -3.92
CA ARG A 688 5.52 15.86 -3.30
C ARG A 688 5.81 15.89 -1.81
N LEU A 689 5.54 14.80 -1.10
CA LEU A 689 5.90 14.64 0.30
C LEU A 689 7.28 14.02 0.46
N GLY A 690 7.61 13.05 -0.39
CA GLY A 690 8.81 12.25 -0.27
C GLY A 690 10.09 13.01 -0.56
N LEU A 691 10.11 13.96 -1.50
CA LEU A 691 11.32 14.73 -1.80
C LEU A 691 11.70 15.66 -0.63
N PRO A 692 10.78 16.48 -0.06
CA PRO A 692 11.08 17.23 1.17
C PRO A 692 11.56 16.33 2.32
N LEU A 693 10.90 15.19 2.54
CA LEU A 693 11.29 14.26 3.61
C LEU A 693 12.68 13.65 3.37
N SER A 694 13.01 13.31 2.12
CA SER A 694 14.33 12.81 1.72
C SER A 694 15.45 13.82 2.02
N VAL A 695 15.16 15.11 1.80
CA VAL A 695 16.09 16.20 2.14
C VAL A 695 16.27 16.31 3.65
N VAL A 696 15.18 16.25 4.43
CA VAL A 696 15.26 16.25 5.91
C VAL A 696 16.11 15.08 6.41
N VAL A 697 15.87 13.88 5.89
CA VAL A 697 16.67 12.70 6.23
C VAL A 697 18.13 12.91 5.89
N THR A 698 18.45 13.42 4.71
CA THR A 698 19.85 13.65 4.30
C THR A 698 20.55 14.68 5.20
N VAL A 699 19.89 15.80 5.49
CA VAL A 699 20.44 16.89 6.32
C VAL A 699 20.65 16.45 7.78
N VAL A 700 19.83 15.54 8.30
CA VAL A 700 19.94 15.03 9.67
C VAL A 700 20.89 13.83 9.76
N ALA A 701 20.79 12.89 8.81
CA ALA A 701 21.57 11.66 8.84
C ALA A 701 23.06 11.92 8.67
N VAL A 702 23.47 12.78 7.73
CA VAL A 702 24.89 13.00 7.43
C VAL A 702 25.66 13.51 8.66
N PRO A 703 25.24 14.59 9.36
CA PRO A 703 25.94 15.03 10.56
C PRO A 703 25.92 14.02 11.70
N VAL A 704 24.79 13.32 11.93
CA VAL A 704 24.68 12.33 13.01
C VAL A 704 25.57 11.13 12.73
N ILE A 705 25.62 10.67 11.49
CA ILE A 705 26.46 9.54 11.11
C ILE A 705 27.94 9.90 11.27
N LEU A 706 28.35 11.09 10.83
CA LEU A 706 29.72 11.55 11.01
C LEU A 706 30.06 11.73 12.50
N TRP A 707 29.13 12.22 13.31
CA TRP A 707 29.39 12.42 14.74
C TRP A 707 29.58 11.12 15.53
N VAL A 708 28.91 10.04 15.13
CA VAL A 708 28.92 8.77 15.85
C VAL A 708 29.94 7.77 15.28
N TRP A 709 30.16 7.79 13.95
CA TRP A 709 31.00 6.78 13.27
C TRP A 709 32.20 7.34 12.52
N ALA A 710 32.28 8.64 12.20
CA ALA A 710 33.48 9.22 11.58
C ALA A 710 34.43 9.79 12.63
#